data_AF-A0AA36GXH8-F1
#
_entry.id   AF-A0AA36GXH8-F1
#
_cell.length_a   1.000
_cell.length_b   1.000
_cell.length_c   1.000
_cell.angle_alpha   90.00
_cell.angle_beta   90.00
_cell.angle_gamma   90.00
#
_symmetry.space_group_name_H-M   'P 1'
#
loop_
_entity.id
_entity.type
_entity.pdbx_description
1 polymer ?
#
loop_
_entity_poly.entity_id
_entity_poly.type
_entity_poly.pdbx_seq_one_letter_code
_entity_poly.pdbx_strand_id
1 'polypeptide(L)'
;MFGSILLLVASTALAADVSDWKTGEVTGEVVEGKRDFPCYSLSRDNYTCGACIQLHDSCAWCGAPLFDAKKQYARCDNRARLLEHGCPESFIEDPQTVLEVEKDEPLSDKGQVENEDDAVQLKPQEMFVEIRPKSRVRFNVTYRQAVDYPVDLYYLMDLSYSMKDDKQKLSELGDLLAVRMRNITKNFRLGFGSFIDKKLMPFIDPRIEKQKSPCAEPCAEPYGFKHQMTLTTNTEKFKAEVDKAEISGNLDAPEGGFDAVVQALACNSKIGWRERARKMLVFSTDAGFHFAGDGRLAGVVEPNDGECHLDRDGYYTETLKQDYPSIALLHQMIKDRKANIIFAVTKGNHELYTQLSESLPDVSSSVGILETDSRNIVDLIEKEYLKISEKIIMVDNANASDGLKMTYRSMCLDGTTLRDTNVCEGIRVGDEVQFEVTLEATHCVDKRDFVLRIGPSGLDETLIVNVKVLCDCDCEQEDRIVENAEECHGGDQVCGVCRCKGGNVGRYCECNRPGMSTAALNEKCKRTNESAICEGRGVCNCGRCECNPRQNPEEQISGEFCECDNFNCPRHDRKICAEHGECNCGQCICAPGWTGRACECPISQDSCMSANGKICNGKGECICGRCRCFDGPDGNRYSGAKCEICPTCPTKCIEYKPCVMCQQWGTGPYDEERCKECPFTVIPVEELPELNETTACQFVDPADDCTFYYLYYYDEATDNATVWVREHKDCPPPVPVLAIVLGVIAGIVILGLILLLVWKLLTVLHDRAEYAKFNNERLMAKWDTNENPIYKQATTTFRNPVYAGNKNKGLFIKVARFRLLTSTIRRMVSSTELTPIEKAKRQAAYACAEKNIASGCRLGVGSGSTVKYLVEYLESAVKSGKLQNIVCVPTSFLTKRWLLDAGLTVTDLDSTPELDVCIDGADEVDAHFTCIKGGGGCLAREKIVQNAAKKFFVIADSSKESVKLGEHFNHVPIEVLPFAASCVLRSLPRSEGGTAQLRMATKKCGPVITDNNNYIVDWTFEKSRNYDWKEVQLRLANTPGIVETGLFIDVVDSVFFAKPDGSVKELDAKKKP
;
A
#
# COMPACT_ATOMS: atom_id res chain seq x y z
N MET A 1 -3.51 -56.13 29.86
CA MET A 1 -3.85 -56.90 28.64
C MET A 1 -4.89 -56.12 27.84
N PHE A 2 -5.04 -56.42 26.55
CA PHE A 2 -6.02 -55.94 25.55
C PHE A 2 -7.29 -55.19 26.05
N GLY A 3 -7.84 -54.20 25.33
CA GLY A 3 -7.39 -53.59 24.07
C GLY A 3 -8.54 -52.99 23.24
N SER A 4 -8.27 -51.86 22.56
CA SER A 4 -8.84 -51.30 21.31
C SER A 4 -10.32 -51.50 20.89
N ILE A 5 -10.96 -50.43 20.38
CA ILE A 5 -11.45 -50.27 18.98
C ILE A 5 -12.23 -48.93 18.83
N LEU A 6 -12.39 -48.46 17.58
CA LEU A 6 -13.05 -47.22 17.09
C LEU A 6 -12.26 -45.89 17.25
N LEU A 7 -12.19 -45.02 16.23
CA LEU A 7 -12.25 -45.27 14.77
C LEU A 7 -11.56 -44.11 14.03
N LEU A 8 -10.87 -44.39 12.91
CA LEU A 8 -10.13 -43.40 12.12
C LEU A 8 -10.89 -43.00 10.84
N VAL A 9 -10.97 -41.68 10.59
CA VAL A 9 -11.09 -41.10 9.24
C VAL A 9 -10.10 -39.94 9.19
N ALA A 10 -9.15 -39.97 8.25
CA ALA A 10 -8.04 -39.02 8.18
C ALA A 10 -8.11 -38.17 6.91
N SER A 11 -7.96 -36.85 7.06
CA SER A 11 -7.72 -35.92 5.96
C SER A 11 -6.21 -35.65 5.86
N THR A 12 -5.52 -36.33 4.94
CA THR A 12 -4.08 -36.14 4.72
C THR A 12 -3.81 -34.90 3.89
N ALA A 13 -3.61 -33.76 4.54
CA ALA A 13 -2.80 -32.69 3.97
C ALA A 13 -1.32 -33.13 4.04
N LEU A 14 -0.55 -32.85 2.98
CA LEU A 14 0.88 -33.18 2.92
C LEU A 14 1.66 -32.27 3.88
N ALA A 15 2.13 -32.85 4.99
CA ALA A 15 3.28 -32.29 5.71
C ALA A 15 4.55 -32.67 4.93
N ALA A 16 5.45 -31.72 4.72
CA ALA A 16 6.81 -32.03 4.28
C ALA A 16 7.56 -32.75 5.40
N ASP A 17 8.46 -33.66 5.05
CA ASP A 17 9.16 -34.48 6.04
C ASP A 17 10.24 -33.68 6.78
N VAL A 18 10.36 -33.88 8.10
CA VAL A 18 11.23 -33.10 9.01
C VAL A 18 12.34 -34.01 9.58
N SER A 19 12.63 -35.13 8.91
CA SER A 19 13.47 -36.20 9.45
C SER A 19 14.95 -36.14 9.07
N ASP A 20 15.32 -35.67 7.87
CA ASP A 20 16.69 -35.78 7.34
C ASP A 20 17.70 -34.75 7.89
N TRP A 21 17.26 -33.63 8.47
CA TRP A 21 18.10 -32.46 8.78
C TRP A 21 19.14 -32.66 9.92
N LYS A 22 19.41 -33.89 10.35
CA LYS A 22 20.27 -34.21 11.50
C LYS A 22 21.65 -34.77 11.16
N THR A 23 21.98 -34.96 9.89
CA THR A 23 23.24 -35.61 9.46
C THR A 23 24.44 -34.65 9.39
N GLY A 24 24.20 -33.35 9.20
CA GLY A 24 25.26 -32.31 9.19
C GLY A 24 26.09 -32.21 7.90
N GLU A 25 25.80 -33.05 6.91
CA GLU A 25 26.30 -32.92 5.54
C GLU A 25 25.64 -31.71 4.84
N VAL A 26 26.35 -31.06 3.92
CA VAL A 26 25.81 -29.93 3.14
C VAL A 26 24.93 -30.47 2.02
N THR A 27 23.72 -30.89 2.36
CA THR A 27 22.71 -31.39 1.41
C THR A 27 22.12 -30.23 0.61
N GLY A 28 22.79 -29.88 -0.49
CA GLY A 28 22.22 -29.00 -1.50
C GLY A 28 21.20 -29.73 -2.38
N GLU A 29 20.08 -29.08 -2.69
CA GLU A 29 19.00 -29.64 -3.52
C GLU A 29 18.66 -28.74 -4.72
N VAL A 30 18.35 -29.35 -5.86
CA VAL A 30 17.74 -28.66 -7.01
C VAL A 30 16.23 -28.68 -6.80
N VAL A 31 15.61 -27.50 -6.70
CA VAL A 31 14.21 -27.35 -6.30
C VAL A 31 13.31 -27.40 -7.54
N GLU A 32 12.92 -28.62 -7.94
CA GLU A 32 12.04 -28.88 -9.08
C GLU A 32 10.82 -27.93 -9.17
N GLY A 33 10.59 -27.39 -10.36
CA GLY A 33 9.38 -26.69 -10.74
C GLY A 33 8.19 -27.62 -11.01
N LYS A 34 7.11 -27.05 -11.56
CA LYS A 34 5.90 -27.82 -11.86
C LYS A 34 6.09 -28.66 -13.13
N ARG A 35 6.02 -29.99 -12.97
CA ARG A 35 6.16 -30.97 -14.06
C ARG A 35 5.11 -30.82 -15.17
N ASP A 36 3.92 -30.30 -14.85
CA ASP A 36 2.80 -30.08 -15.79
C ASP A 36 2.83 -28.71 -16.53
N PHE A 37 4.01 -28.10 -16.73
CA PHE A 37 4.10 -26.82 -17.45
C PHE A 37 3.83 -27.00 -18.97
N PRO A 38 3.06 -26.11 -19.63
CA PRO A 38 2.73 -26.21 -21.05
C PRO A 38 3.85 -25.64 -21.95
N CYS A 39 4.98 -26.34 -22.02
CA CYS A 39 6.19 -25.95 -22.77
C CYS A 39 5.98 -25.69 -24.28
N TYR A 40 4.92 -26.25 -24.87
CA TYR A 40 4.62 -26.14 -26.31
C TYR A 40 4.16 -24.74 -26.78
N SER A 41 4.07 -23.74 -25.89
CA SER A 41 3.51 -22.40 -26.18
C SER A 41 4.51 -21.33 -26.65
N LEU A 42 5.67 -21.72 -27.21
CA LEU A 42 6.67 -20.77 -27.72
C LEU A 42 6.13 -19.88 -28.85
N SER A 43 6.56 -18.61 -28.88
CA SER A 43 6.29 -17.71 -29.99
C SER A 43 7.11 -18.10 -31.23
N ARG A 44 6.52 -17.93 -32.41
CA ARG A 44 7.14 -18.40 -33.66
C ARG A 44 8.40 -17.63 -34.06
N ASP A 45 8.47 -16.35 -33.71
CA ASP A 45 9.61 -15.48 -34.01
C ASP A 45 10.82 -15.78 -33.10
N ASN A 46 10.64 -16.60 -32.06
CA ASN A 46 11.69 -17.08 -31.16
C ASN A 46 11.59 -18.61 -30.96
N TYR A 47 11.32 -19.37 -32.02
CA TYR A 47 11.16 -20.83 -31.96
C TYR A 47 12.52 -21.56 -32.08
N THR A 48 13.40 -21.31 -31.11
CA THR A 48 14.75 -21.89 -31.00
C THR A 48 14.86 -22.85 -29.80
N CYS A 49 15.98 -23.55 -29.68
CA CYS A 49 16.21 -24.45 -28.55
C CYS A 49 16.52 -23.64 -27.28
N GLY A 50 17.38 -22.62 -27.35
CA GLY A 50 17.65 -21.70 -26.26
C GLY A 50 16.36 -21.08 -25.69
N ALA A 51 15.45 -20.62 -26.55
CA ALA A 51 14.16 -20.09 -26.13
C ALA A 51 13.27 -21.12 -25.41
N CYS A 52 13.37 -22.41 -25.77
CA CYS A 52 12.66 -23.50 -25.08
C CYS A 52 13.19 -23.72 -23.66
N ILE A 53 14.52 -23.86 -23.50
CA ILE A 53 15.12 -24.19 -22.20
C ILE A 53 15.01 -23.04 -21.19
N GLN A 54 14.92 -21.78 -21.68
CA GLN A 54 14.69 -20.58 -20.88
C GLN A 54 13.22 -20.37 -20.45
N LEU A 55 12.25 -21.06 -21.07
CA LEU A 55 10.82 -20.85 -20.83
C LEU A 55 10.39 -21.32 -19.43
N HIS A 56 10.81 -22.53 -19.05
CA HIS A 56 10.57 -23.15 -17.75
C HIS A 56 11.60 -24.28 -17.52
N ASP A 57 11.83 -24.66 -16.26
CA ASP A 57 12.85 -25.64 -15.89
C ASP A 57 12.56 -27.08 -16.38
N SER A 58 11.28 -27.41 -16.57
CA SER A 58 10.81 -28.71 -17.07
C SER A 58 10.68 -28.82 -18.60
N CYS A 59 11.09 -27.80 -19.36
CA CYS A 59 11.02 -27.80 -20.83
C CYS A 59 12.28 -28.38 -21.48
N ALA A 60 12.10 -29.31 -22.40
CA ALA A 60 13.18 -29.91 -23.19
C ALA A 60 12.91 -29.69 -24.69
N TRP A 61 13.94 -29.82 -25.53
CA TRP A 61 13.83 -29.63 -26.97
C TRP A 61 14.26 -30.86 -27.77
N CYS A 62 13.43 -31.26 -28.74
CA CYS A 62 13.74 -32.32 -29.69
C CYS A 62 14.49 -31.75 -30.91
N GLY A 63 15.80 -31.94 -30.95
CA GLY A 63 16.69 -31.59 -32.06
C GLY A 63 16.61 -32.52 -33.28
N ALA A 64 15.81 -33.60 -33.23
CA ALA A 64 15.84 -34.65 -34.24
C ALA A 64 15.32 -34.18 -35.63
N PRO A 65 15.99 -34.52 -36.74
CA PRO A 65 15.50 -34.24 -38.09
C PRO A 65 14.12 -34.84 -38.34
N LEU A 66 13.23 -34.10 -39.01
CA LEU A 66 11.89 -34.54 -39.44
C LEU A 66 10.93 -35.09 -38.35
N PHE A 67 11.26 -34.96 -37.06
CA PHE A 67 10.41 -35.38 -35.91
C PHE A 67 8.96 -34.88 -36.04
N ASP A 68 8.81 -33.61 -36.42
CA ASP A 68 7.56 -32.90 -36.59
C ASP A 68 6.91 -33.07 -37.98
N ALA A 69 7.55 -33.77 -38.93
CA ALA A 69 7.06 -33.91 -40.30
C ALA A 69 5.83 -34.82 -40.44
N LYS A 70 5.71 -35.87 -39.63
CA LYS A 70 4.65 -36.90 -39.77
C LYS A 70 3.43 -36.72 -38.87
N LYS A 71 3.62 -36.08 -37.70
CA LYS A 71 2.57 -35.93 -36.67
C LYS A 71 2.48 -34.52 -36.06
N GLN A 72 3.33 -33.59 -36.52
CA GLN A 72 3.34 -32.17 -36.11
C GLN A 72 3.40 -31.91 -34.59
N TYR A 73 4.02 -32.80 -33.83
CA TYR A 73 4.35 -32.57 -32.43
C TYR A 73 5.25 -31.33 -32.27
N ALA A 74 5.12 -30.62 -31.14
CA ALA A 74 5.99 -29.50 -30.80
C ALA A 74 7.40 -30.00 -30.49
N ARG A 75 8.43 -29.27 -30.96
CA ARG A 75 9.83 -29.56 -30.64
C ARG A 75 10.17 -29.21 -29.20
N CYS A 76 9.57 -28.15 -28.66
CA CYS A 76 9.57 -27.84 -27.23
C CYS A 76 8.38 -28.51 -26.54
N ASP A 77 8.63 -29.44 -25.61
CA ASP A 77 7.66 -30.00 -24.67
C ASP A 77 8.42 -30.52 -23.44
N ASN A 78 7.77 -31.14 -22.45
CA ASN A 78 8.53 -31.82 -21.39
C ASN A 78 9.22 -33.10 -21.91
N ARG A 79 10.36 -33.49 -21.29
CA ARG A 79 11.19 -34.64 -21.72
C ARG A 79 10.38 -35.93 -21.90
N ALA A 80 9.45 -36.21 -20.99
CA ALA A 80 8.61 -37.41 -21.03
C ALA A 80 7.70 -37.47 -22.27
N ARG A 81 7.07 -36.35 -22.63
CA ARG A 81 6.26 -36.25 -23.85
C ARG A 81 7.11 -36.29 -25.12
N LEU A 82 8.30 -35.71 -25.14
CA LEU A 82 9.19 -35.84 -26.30
C LEU A 82 9.55 -37.30 -26.57
N LEU A 83 9.80 -38.09 -25.52
CA LEU A 83 10.01 -39.54 -25.63
C LEU A 83 8.73 -40.28 -26.09
N GLU A 84 7.55 -39.97 -25.53
CA GLU A 84 6.25 -40.53 -25.95
C GLU A 84 5.92 -40.23 -27.42
N HIS A 85 6.23 -39.01 -27.87
CA HIS A 85 6.08 -38.55 -29.25
C HIS A 85 7.12 -39.16 -30.21
N GLY A 86 8.14 -39.87 -29.69
CA GLY A 86 9.12 -40.61 -30.47
C GLY A 86 10.40 -39.84 -30.81
N CYS A 87 10.76 -38.81 -30.04
CA CYS A 87 12.08 -38.18 -30.16
C CYS A 87 13.16 -39.15 -29.65
N PRO A 88 14.23 -39.45 -30.42
CA PRO A 88 15.33 -40.27 -29.92
C PRO A 88 16.09 -39.53 -28.82
N GLU A 89 16.45 -40.24 -27.75
CA GLU A 89 17.00 -39.61 -26.54
C GLU A 89 18.31 -38.83 -26.78
N SER A 90 19.15 -39.26 -27.72
CA SER A 90 20.39 -38.57 -28.13
C SER A 90 20.16 -37.25 -28.90
N PHE A 91 18.90 -36.86 -29.12
CA PHE A 91 18.50 -35.59 -29.73
C PHE A 91 17.60 -34.77 -28.80
N ILE A 92 17.47 -35.14 -27.52
CA ILE A 92 16.72 -34.36 -26.53
C ILE A 92 17.69 -33.48 -25.74
N GLU A 93 17.70 -32.19 -26.10
CA GLU A 93 18.37 -31.13 -25.38
C GLU A 93 17.58 -30.80 -24.11
N ASP A 94 18.16 -31.09 -22.95
CA ASP A 94 17.55 -30.85 -21.65
C ASP A 94 18.65 -30.61 -20.60
N PRO A 95 19.30 -29.43 -20.62
CA PRO A 95 20.38 -29.11 -19.69
C PRO A 95 19.85 -29.14 -18.25
N GLN A 96 20.47 -29.97 -17.41
CA GLN A 96 20.11 -30.10 -16.01
C GLN A 96 20.83 -29.05 -15.18
N THR A 97 20.17 -28.57 -14.13
CA THR A 97 20.80 -27.72 -13.11
C THR A 97 21.70 -28.58 -12.22
N VAL A 98 22.93 -28.12 -11.97
CA VAL A 98 23.97 -28.83 -11.21
C VAL A 98 24.45 -27.95 -10.06
N LEU A 99 24.74 -28.57 -8.91
CA LEU A 99 25.35 -27.95 -7.73
C LEU A 99 26.46 -28.87 -7.22
N GLU A 100 27.66 -28.33 -7.05
CA GLU A 100 28.80 -29.05 -6.49
C GLU A 100 29.47 -28.19 -5.39
N VAL A 101 29.93 -28.82 -4.31
CA VAL A 101 30.64 -28.15 -3.23
C VAL A 101 32.13 -28.36 -3.45
N GLU A 102 32.83 -27.30 -3.85
CA GLU A 102 34.25 -27.32 -4.18
C GLU A 102 35.12 -27.32 -2.91
N LYS A 103 34.65 -26.65 -1.83
CA LYS A 103 35.39 -26.54 -0.57
C LYS A 103 34.48 -26.44 0.67
N ASP A 104 34.59 -27.41 1.57
CA ASP A 104 33.91 -27.48 2.89
C ASP A 104 34.90 -27.82 4.03
N GLU A 105 35.78 -26.88 4.38
CA GLU A 105 36.61 -26.98 5.59
C GLU A 105 35.75 -26.88 6.86
N PRO A 106 36.03 -27.69 7.90
CA PRO A 106 35.26 -27.67 9.14
C PRO A 106 35.49 -26.38 9.94
N LEU A 107 34.44 -25.96 10.66
CA LEU A 107 34.46 -24.78 11.52
C LEU A 107 35.53 -24.95 12.63
N SER A 108 36.37 -23.94 12.85
CA SER A 108 37.55 -24.04 13.72
C SER A 108 37.80 -22.75 14.52
N ASP A 109 38.52 -22.87 15.65
CA ASP A 109 38.97 -21.73 16.45
C ASP A 109 40.47 -21.45 16.19
N LYS A 110 40.91 -20.20 16.38
CA LYS A 110 42.30 -19.80 16.06
C LYS A 110 43.32 -20.60 16.89
N GLY A 111 44.31 -21.16 16.20
CA GLY A 111 45.38 -21.96 16.82
C GLY A 111 45.11 -23.47 16.92
N GLN A 112 44.06 -24.00 16.27
CA GLN A 112 43.79 -25.45 16.17
C GLN A 112 44.29 -26.09 14.87
N VAL A 113 44.73 -25.31 13.88
CA VAL A 113 45.18 -25.75 12.56
C VAL A 113 46.67 -25.41 12.38
N GLU A 114 47.41 -26.19 11.58
CA GLU A 114 48.88 -26.06 11.42
C GLU A 114 49.33 -24.72 10.80
N ASN A 115 48.43 -23.96 10.18
CA ASN A 115 48.65 -22.55 9.84
C ASN A 115 48.09 -21.66 10.96
N GLU A 116 48.96 -20.96 11.69
CA GLU A 116 48.63 -20.32 12.98
C GLU A 116 47.60 -19.18 12.92
N ASP A 117 47.23 -18.69 11.73
CA ASP A 117 46.60 -17.37 11.59
C ASP A 117 45.07 -17.32 11.52
N ASP A 118 44.39 -18.35 11.03
CA ASP A 118 42.99 -18.23 10.61
C ASP A 118 42.04 -19.19 11.36
N ALA A 119 40.82 -18.71 11.61
CA ALA A 119 39.71 -19.47 12.18
C ALA A 119 38.58 -19.59 11.15
N VAL A 120 38.07 -20.79 10.91
CA VAL A 120 36.98 -21.03 9.95
C VAL A 120 35.64 -20.79 10.65
N GLN A 121 35.00 -19.65 10.37
CA GLN A 121 33.72 -19.25 10.96
C GLN A 121 32.50 -19.56 10.09
N LEU A 122 32.70 -19.91 8.81
CA LEU A 122 31.66 -20.11 7.82
C LEU A 122 31.97 -21.39 7.01
N LYS A 123 30.95 -22.21 6.74
CA LYS A 123 31.06 -23.38 5.86
C LYS A 123 29.78 -23.59 5.01
N PRO A 124 29.85 -24.11 3.77
CA PRO A 124 31.08 -24.30 2.97
C PRO A 124 31.76 -22.96 2.63
N GLN A 125 32.93 -23.00 2.00
CA GLN A 125 33.66 -21.80 1.58
C GLN A 125 33.66 -21.57 0.06
N GLU A 126 33.52 -22.63 -0.74
CA GLU A 126 33.45 -22.50 -2.21
C GLU A 126 32.52 -23.58 -2.82
N MET A 127 31.72 -23.18 -3.81
CA MET A 127 30.76 -24.02 -4.51
C MET A 127 30.60 -23.60 -5.97
N PHE A 128 30.29 -24.56 -6.84
CA PHE A 128 29.98 -24.36 -8.25
C PHE A 128 28.50 -24.65 -8.53
N VAL A 129 27.86 -23.83 -9.37
CA VAL A 129 26.44 -23.94 -9.72
C VAL A 129 26.23 -23.69 -11.22
N GLU A 130 25.80 -24.71 -11.97
CA GLU A 130 25.25 -24.50 -13.31
C GLU A 130 23.72 -24.46 -13.22
N ILE A 131 23.09 -23.36 -13.63
CA ILE A 131 21.65 -23.13 -13.41
C ILE A 131 20.97 -22.58 -14.66
N ARG A 132 19.89 -23.25 -15.09
CA ARG A 132 19.02 -22.74 -16.17
C ARG A 132 18.02 -21.71 -15.64
N PRO A 133 17.54 -20.75 -16.45
CA PRO A 133 16.48 -19.84 -16.04
C PRO A 133 15.22 -20.56 -15.54
N LYS A 134 14.55 -19.91 -14.60
CA LYS A 134 13.39 -20.40 -13.82
C LYS A 134 13.70 -21.58 -12.87
N SER A 135 14.86 -22.24 -12.96
CA SER A 135 15.32 -23.15 -11.90
C SER A 135 15.68 -22.40 -10.62
N ARG A 136 15.64 -23.15 -9.52
CA ARG A 136 16.12 -22.72 -8.20
C ARG A 136 17.00 -23.80 -7.60
N VAL A 137 18.10 -23.39 -6.99
CA VAL A 137 19.03 -24.25 -6.24
C VAL A 137 19.00 -23.82 -4.79
N ARG A 138 18.98 -24.78 -3.88
CA ARG A 138 19.03 -24.53 -2.43
C ARG A 138 20.25 -25.19 -1.83
N PHE A 139 20.90 -24.51 -0.90
CA PHE A 139 22.02 -25.04 -0.11
C PHE A 139 22.00 -24.45 1.29
N ASN A 140 22.68 -25.12 2.22
CA ASN A 140 22.78 -24.68 3.60
C ASN A 140 24.16 -24.05 3.86
N VAL A 141 24.17 -22.89 4.52
CA VAL A 141 25.37 -22.20 4.99
C VAL A 141 25.37 -22.21 6.52
N THR A 142 26.43 -22.71 7.14
CA THR A 142 26.56 -22.78 8.59
C THR A 142 27.57 -21.74 9.07
N TYR A 143 27.21 -20.96 10.08
CA TYR A 143 28.08 -19.98 10.74
C TYR A 143 28.24 -20.31 12.23
N ARG A 144 29.47 -20.16 12.74
CA ARG A 144 29.81 -20.25 14.17
C ARG A 144 30.83 -19.16 14.51
N GLN A 145 30.53 -18.36 15.53
CA GLN A 145 31.43 -17.31 15.98
C GLN A 145 32.67 -17.92 16.67
N ALA A 146 33.86 -17.65 16.13
CA ALA A 146 35.12 -18.19 16.65
C ALA A 146 35.53 -17.53 17.97
N VAL A 147 36.22 -18.31 18.81
CA VAL A 147 36.79 -17.83 20.07
C VAL A 147 37.96 -16.85 19.81
N ASP A 148 38.01 -15.75 20.56
CA ASP A 148 39.11 -14.77 20.57
C ASP A 148 39.36 -14.06 19.22
N TYR A 149 38.30 -13.88 18.41
CA TYR A 149 38.39 -13.16 17.13
C TYR A 149 38.91 -11.71 17.33
N PRO A 150 39.75 -11.17 16.43
CA PRO A 150 40.35 -9.85 16.64
C PRO A 150 39.33 -8.72 16.46
N VAL A 151 39.48 -7.65 17.26
CA VAL A 151 38.66 -6.43 17.15
C VAL A 151 39.57 -5.23 16.97
N ASP A 152 39.27 -4.43 15.96
CA ASP A 152 39.80 -3.08 15.78
C ASP A 152 38.70 -2.08 16.11
N LEU A 153 38.93 -1.16 17.05
CA LEU A 153 37.99 -0.11 17.41
C LEU A 153 38.58 1.26 17.12
N TYR A 154 37.95 2.01 16.21
CA TYR A 154 38.30 3.39 15.91
C TYR A 154 37.27 4.32 16.54
N TYR A 155 37.70 5.11 17.52
CA TYR A 155 36.86 6.11 18.16
C TYR A 155 36.90 7.40 17.34
N LEU A 156 35.74 7.82 16.84
CA LEU A 156 35.56 9.01 16.03
C LEU A 156 34.71 10.03 16.78
N MET A 157 35.35 11.13 17.19
CA MET A 157 34.80 12.07 18.16
C MET A 157 34.57 13.47 17.58
N ASP A 158 33.37 13.97 17.77
CA ASP A 158 33.04 15.38 17.66
C ASP A 158 33.85 16.20 18.69
N LEU A 159 34.57 17.23 18.21
CA LEU A 159 35.32 18.19 19.02
C LEU A 159 34.83 19.63 18.83
N SER A 160 33.54 19.80 18.58
CA SER A 160 32.77 21.02 18.83
C SER A 160 32.87 21.45 20.31
N TYR A 161 32.40 22.68 20.62
CA TYR A 161 32.61 23.27 21.95
C TYR A 161 31.75 22.63 23.06
N SER A 162 30.66 21.95 22.72
CA SER A 162 29.82 21.19 23.65
C SER A 162 30.56 19.98 24.23
N MET A 163 31.26 19.21 23.39
CA MET A 163 31.96 17.95 23.72
C MET A 163 33.22 18.11 24.60
N LYS A 164 33.34 19.23 25.33
CA LYS A 164 34.55 19.64 26.07
C LYS A 164 34.84 18.75 27.27
N ASP A 165 33.84 18.46 28.09
CA ASP A 165 33.96 17.55 29.23
C ASP A 165 33.90 16.07 28.82
N ASP A 166 33.16 15.72 27.76
CA ASP A 166 33.21 14.39 27.15
C ASP A 166 34.64 14.00 26.73
N LYS A 167 35.40 14.91 26.11
CA LYS A 167 36.79 14.68 25.72
C LYS A 167 37.68 14.39 26.92
N GLN A 168 37.51 15.14 28.02
CA GLN A 168 38.23 14.88 29.26
C GLN A 168 37.83 13.51 29.84
N LYS A 169 36.54 13.17 29.81
CA LYS A 169 36.03 11.88 30.30
C LYS A 169 36.58 10.70 29.49
N LEU A 170 36.70 10.83 28.17
CA LEU A 170 37.27 9.80 27.30
C LEU A 170 38.75 9.55 27.61
N SER A 171 39.54 10.59 27.90
CA SER A 171 40.93 10.46 28.38
C SER A 171 41.00 9.77 29.75
N GLU A 172 40.12 10.12 30.68
CA GLU A 172 40.04 9.47 32.00
C GLU A 172 39.67 7.97 31.89
N LEU A 173 38.81 7.60 30.93
CA LEU A 173 38.24 6.25 30.79
C LEU A 173 38.89 5.36 29.72
N GLY A 174 39.80 5.86 28.89
CA GLY A 174 40.39 5.12 27.76
C GLY A 174 41.11 3.82 28.17
N ASP A 175 41.82 3.80 29.29
CA ASP A 175 42.42 2.58 29.85
C ASP A 175 41.36 1.57 30.31
N LEU A 176 40.26 2.04 30.91
CA LEU A 176 39.14 1.19 31.35
C LEU A 176 38.42 0.57 30.15
N LEU A 177 38.18 1.34 29.08
CA LEU A 177 37.61 0.84 27.82
C LEU A 177 38.46 -0.31 27.27
N ALA A 178 39.77 -0.10 27.15
CA ALA A 178 40.67 -1.13 26.64
C ALA A 178 40.81 -2.34 27.57
N VAL A 179 40.65 -2.18 28.89
CA VAL A 179 40.58 -3.33 29.82
C VAL A 179 39.28 -4.11 29.64
N ARG A 180 38.11 -3.46 29.50
CA ARG A 180 36.83 -4.14 29.23
C ARG A 180 36.88 -4.90 27.91
N MET A 181 37.28 -4.26 26.81
CA MET A 181 37.39 -4.91 25.51
C MET A 181 38.41 -6.07 25.49
N ARG A 182 39.50 -5.99 26.28
CA ARG A 182 40.48 -7.09 26.44
C ARG A 182 39.94 -8.30 27.19
N ASN A 183 38.88 -8.16 28.00
CA ASN A 183 38.19 -9.30 28.61
C ASN A 183 37.32 -10.06 27.59
N ILE A 184 36.96 -9.42 26.47
CA ILE A 184 36.15 -10.00 25.39
C ILE A 184 37.06 -10.62 24.31
N THR A 185 38.11 -9.91 23.90
CA THR A 185 39.13 -10.40 22.95
C THR A 185 40.52 -9.95 23.36
N LYS A 186 41.48 -10.89 23.43
CA LYS A 186 42.88 -10.60 23.75
C LYS A 186 43.55 -9.75 22.66
N ASN A 187 42.99 -9.75 21.45
CA ASN A 187 43.59 -9.16 20.25
C ASN A 187 42.92 -7.83 19.84
N PHE A 188 42.70 -6.97 20.84
CA PHE A 188 42.08 -5.65 20.70
C PHE A 188 43.07 -4.54 20.28
N ARG A 189 42.68 -3.68 19.33
CA ARG A 189 43.36 -2.41 19.02
C ARG A 189 42.40 -1.22 19.13
N LEU A 190 42.93 -0.07 19.51
CA LEU A 190 42.23 1.19 19.67
C LEU A 190 42.87 2.28 18.80
N GLY A 191 42.06 3.07 18.11
CA GLY A 191 42.45 4.21 17.27
C GLY A 191 41.58 5.43 17.55
N PHE A 192 42.02 6.61 17.12
CA PHE A 192 41.33 7.88 17.40
C PHE A 192 41.33 8.83 16.20
N GLY A 193 40.21 9.51 15.98
CA GLY A 193 40.07 10.63 15.06
C GLY A 193 38.99 11.59 15.54
N SER A 194 38.99 12.80 14.99
CA SER A 194 38.04 13.84 15.37
C SER A 194 37.52 14.66 14.21
N PHE A 195 36.35 15.25 14.39
CA PHE A 195 35.68 16.13 13.43
C PHE A 195 35.08 17.35 14.11
N ILE A 196 34.88 18.41 13.34
CA ILE A 196 33.89 19.46 13.59
C ILE A 196 33.14 19.59 12.26
N ASP A 197 33.41 20.63 11.46
CA ASP A 197 32.78 20.84 10.17
C ASP A 197 33.65 21.60 9.15
N LYS A 198 33.19 21.67 7.90
CA LYS A 198 33.82 22.37 6.77
C LYS A 198 34.08 23.83 7.12
N LYS A 199 35.31 24.31 6.89
CA LYS A 199 35.78 25.66 7.27
C LYS A 199 35.27 26.77 6.31
N LEU A 200 33.95 26.85 6.11
CA LEU A 200 33.26 27.77 5.20
C LEU A 200 32.00 28.37 5.83
N MET A 201 31.58 29.55 5.36
CA MET A 201 30.25 30.10 5.65
C MET A 201 29.21 29.33 4.82
N PRO A 202 28.04 28.92 5.36
CA PRO A 202 27.45 29.36 6.63
C PRO A 202 27.90 28.60 7.90
N PHE A 203 28.51 27.42 7.77
CA PHE A 203 28.85 26.52 8.88
C PHE A 203 29.76 27.16 9.94
N ILE A 204 30.60 28.12 9.53
CA ILE A 204 31.43 28.92 10.44
C ILE A 204 31.26 30.42 10.20
N ASP A 205 31.62 31.20 11.23
CA ASP A 205 31.66 32.66 11.17
C ASP A 205 32.64 33.15 10.08
N PRO A 206 32.24 34.06 9.17
CA PRO A 206 33.12 34.56 8.11
C PRO A 206 34.22 35.53 8.61
N ARG A 207 34.22 35.96 9.87
CA ARG A 207 35.23 36.88 10.43
C ARG A 207 36.50 36.11 10.75
N ILE A 208 37.63 36.50 10.13
CA ILE A 208 38.95 35.86 10.29
C ILE A 208 39.34 35.67 11.77
N GLU A 209 39.01 36.64 12.64
CA GLU A 209 39.26 36.56 14.10
C GLU A 209 38.53 35.37 14.75
N LYS A 210 37.28 35.10 14.31
CA LYS A 210 36.48 33.96 14.75
C LYS A 210 36.82 32.66 14.03
N GLN A 211 37.35 32.69 12.81
CA GLN A 211 37.90 31.49 12.17
C GLN A 211 39.20 31.00 12.83
N LYS A 212 39.88 31.88 13.57
CA LYS A 212 41.10 31.56 14.35
C LYS A 212 40.81 31.06 15.77
N SER A 213 39.66 31.44 16.34
CA SER A 213 39.21 31.01 17.67
C SER A 213 37.69 31.21 17.74
N PRO A 214 36.88 30.25 17.28
CA PRO A 214 35.42 30.40 17.19
C PRO A 214 34.73 30.53 18.55
N CYS A 215 35.27 29.85 19.57
CA CYS A 215 34.70 29.77 20.91
C CYS A 215 34.80 31.10 21.69
N ALA A 216 34.23 31.11 22.91
CA ALA A 216 34.36 32.24 23.84
C ALA A 216 35.72 32.27 24.57
N GLU A 217 36.28 31.09 24.83
CA GLU A 217 37.66 30.89 25.27
C GLU A 217 38.57 30.64 24.04
N PRO A 218 39.90 30.76 24.17
CA PRO A 218 40.83 30.36 23.10
C PRO A 218 40.66 28.87 22.75
N CYS A 219 40.43 28.56 21.48
CA CYS A 219 40.25 27.21 20.97
C CYS A 219 40.77 27.10 19.52
N ALA A 220 40.88 25.88 18.98
CA ALA A 220 41.50 25.65 17.67
C ALA A 220 40.66 26.16 16.49
N GLU A 221 41.28 26.30 15.31
CA GLU A 221 40.58 26.61 14.07
C GLU A 221 39.68 25.43 13.62
N PRO A 222 38.48 25.67 13.03
CA PRO A 222 37.62 24.59 12.54
C PRO A 222 38.24 23.76 11.42
N TYR A 223 37.96 22.46 11.41
CA TYR A 223 38.35 21.51 10.38
C TYR A 223 37.29 20.40 10.23
N GLY A 224 37.09 19.88 9.02
CA GLY A 224 36.11 18.82 8.74
C GLY A 224 36.47 17.51 9.44
N PHE A 225 37.59 16.88 9.05
CA PHE A 225 38.08 15.65 9.68
C PHE A 225 39.59 15.67 9.89
N LYS A 226 40.02 15.10 11.02
CA LYS A 226 41.40 14.78 11.34
C LYS A 226 41.55 13.36 11.91
N HIS A 227 42.40 12.56 11.28
CA HIS A 227 42.97 11.36 11.87
C HIS A 227 44.01 11.74 12.94
N GLN A 228 43.78 11.36 14.20
CA GLN A 228 44.65 11.72 15.33
C GLN A 228 45.61 10.58 15.69
N MET A 229 45.16 9.32 15.63
CA MET A 229 45.96 8.15 16.00
C MET A 229 45.55 6.86 15.27
N THR A 230 46.50 6.25 14.56
CA THR A 230 46.43 4.91 13.98
C THR A 230 46.12 3.82 15.01
N LEU A 231 45.35 2.80 14.63
CA LEU A 231 44.99 1.65 15.45
C LEU A 231 46.22 0.99 16.09
N THR A 232 46.24 0.94 17.43
CA THR A 232 47.36 0.41 18.23
C THR A 232 46.88 -0.34 19.48
N THR A 233 47.76 -1.14 20.08
CA THR A 233 47.52 -1.82 21.36
C THR A 233 47.88 -0.95 22.58
N ASN A 234 48.54 0.20 22.37
CA ASN A 234 49.02 1.09 23.43
C ASN A 234 47.93 2.10 23.86
N THR A 235 47.47 2.00 25.12
CA THR A 235 46.39 2.83 25.68
C THR A 235 46.89 4.15 26.27
N GLU A 236 48.11 4.19 26.80
CA GLU A 236 48.78 5.43 27.21
C GLU A 236 48.91 6.40 26.01
N LYS A 237 49.17 5.86 24.80
CA LYS A 237 49.18 6.67 23.57
C LYS A 237 47.78 7.18 23.23
N PHE A 238 46.74 6.35 23.27
CA PHE A 238 45.36 6.79 23.03
C PHE A 238 45.01 7.97 23.95
N LYS A 239 45.27 7.81 25.25
CA LYS A 239 45.05 8.85 26.25
C LYS A 239 45.80 10.15 25.93
N ALA A 240 47.11 10.05 25.65
CA ALA A 240 47.94 11.21 25.33
C ALA A 240 47.48 11.97 24.07
N GLU A 241 47.00 11.27 23.04
CA GLU A 241 46.48 11.91 21.82
C GLU A 241 45.08 12.49 22.03
N VAL A 242 44.22 11.89 22.86
CA VAL A 242 42.91 12.45 23.27
C VAL A 242 43.07 13.70 24.14
N ASP A 243 44.01 13.70 25.10
CA ASP A 243 44.35 14.88 25.91
C ASP A 243 44.84 16.04 25.02
N LYS A 244 45.75 15.72 24.09
CA LYS A 244 46.39 16.65 23.14
C LYS A 244 45.46 17.19 22.05
N ALA A 245 44.38 16.48 21.70
CA ALA A 245 43.44 16.95 20.69
C ALA A 245 42.70 18.22 21.15
N GLU A 246 42.77 19.27 20.34
CA GLU A 246 42.18 20.57 20.66
C GLU A 246 40.71 20.65 20.22
N ILE A 247 39.90 21.32 21.03
CA ILE A 247 38.48 21.61 20.79
C ILE A 247 38.37 22.84 19.88
N SER A 248 37.32 22.91 19.07
CA SER A 248 36.98 24.06 18.21
C SER A 248 35.49 24.40 18.33
N GLY A 249 34.87 24.96 17.28
CA GLY A 249 33.44 25.24 17.22
C GLY A 249 32.99 25.78 15.86
N ASN A 250 31.79 25.38 15.47
CA ASN A 250 31.00 25.84 14.33
C ASN A 250 30.09 27.03 14.71
N LEU A 251 29.16 27.40 13.82
CA LEU A 251 28.18 28.48 13.99
C LEU A 251 26.73 27.98 14.04
N ASP A 252 26.42 26.89 13.35
CA ASP A 252 25.13 26.18 13.38
C ASP A 252 25.14 25.00 14.36
N ALA A 253 24.60 23.83 14.00
CA ALA A 253 24.22 22.78 14.96
C ALA A 253 24.22 21.33 14.43
N PRO A 254 24.25 21.07 13.10
CA PRO A 254 24.75 19.81 12.57
C PRO A 254 26.28 19.88 12.43
N GLU A 255 26.94 18.72 12.43
CA GLU A 255 28.39 18.60 12.26
C GLU A 255 28.75 17.84 10.99
N GLY A 256 29.99 18.00 10.50
CA GLY A 256 30.52 17.35 9.31
C GLY A 256 30.89 15.87 9.49
N GLY A 257 30.34 15.20 10.49
CA GLY A 257 30.78 13.87 10.93
C GLY A 257 30.74 12.76 9.88
N PHE A 258 29.90 12.86 8.84
CA PHE A 258 29.88 11.84 7.77
C PHE A 258 31.11 11.91 6.84
N ASP A 259 31.71 13.09 6.59
CA ASP A 259 33.01 13.19 5.91
C ASP A 259 34.05 12.35 6.67
N ALA A 260 34.02 12.44 7.99
CA ALA A 260 34.94 11.75 8.88
C ALA A 260 34.73 10.22 8.92
N VAL A 261 33.48 9.74 8.85
CA VAL A 261 33.20 8.29 8.73
C VAL A 261 33.69 7.76 7.39
N VAL A 262 33.39 8.44 6.27
CA VAL A 262 33.85 8.00 4.94
C VAL A 262 35.37 7.99 4.85
N GLN A 263 36.06 9.03 5.32
CA GLN A 263 37.53 9.05 5.34
C GLN A 263 38.14 7.98 6.27
N ALA A 264 37.52 7.67 7.41
CA ALA A 264 37.97 6.59 8.30
C ALA A 264 37.78 5.17 7.71
N LEU A 265 36.85 5.00 6.75
CA LEU A 265 36.61 3.75 6.03
C LEU A 265 37.39 3.66 4.71
N ALA A 266 37.62 4.78 4.03
CA ALA A 266 38.41 4.85 2.80
C ALA A 266 39.91 4.66 3.06
N CYS A 267 40.45 5.34 4.06
CA CYS A 267 41.89 5.42 4.30
C CYS A 267 42.49 4.22 5.06
N ASN A 268 42.17 2.99 4.61
CA ASN A 268 42.52 1.72 5.26
C ASN A 268 43.95 1.68 5.82
N SER A 269 44.95 2.00 4.98
CA SER A 269 46.38 1.95 5.32
C SER A 269 46.86 3.04 6.29
N LYS A 270 46.11 4.14 6.47
CA LYS A 270 46.44 5.21 7.43
C LYS A 270 45.78 4.97 8.79
N ILE A 271 44.53 4.51 8.77
CA ILE A 271 43.79 4.16 9.99
C ILE A 271 44.35 2.88 10.62
N GLY A 272 44.77 1.92 9.79
CA GLY A 272 45.47 0.70 10.20
C GLY A 272 44.55 -0.49 10.53
N TRP A 273 43.39 -0.59 9.86
CA TRP A 273 42.49 -1.73 10.01
C TRP A 273 43.16 -3.02 9.53
N ARG A 274 42.72 -4.16 10.07
CA ARG A 274 43.12 -5.49 9.61
C ARG A 274 42.12 -6.06 8.61
N GLU A 275 42.64 -6.80 7.63
CA GLU A 275 41.87 -7.60 6.65
C GLU A 275 41.03 -8.73 7.31
N ARG A 276 41.43 -9.17 8.51
CA ARG A 276 40.69 -10.15 9.34
C ARG A 276 40.59 -9.67 10.79
N ALA A 277 39.66 -8.76 11.02
CA ALA A 277 39.22 -8.32 12.33
C ALA A 277 37.80 -7.75 12.22
N ARG A 278 37.03 -7.82 13.31
CA ARG A 278 35.76 -7.11 13.40
C ARG A 278 36.06 -5.62 13.54
N LYS A 279 35.79 -4.86 12.47
CA LYS A 279 36.04 -3.41 12.39
C LYS A 279 34.89 -2.67 13.04
N MET A 280 35.16 -1.98 14.16
CA MET A 280 34.19 -1.22 14.94
C MET A 280 34.51 0.27 14.84
N LEU A 281 33.56 1.08 14.35
CA LEU A 281 33.66 2.54 14.35
C LEU A 281 32.67 3.08 15.39
N VAL A 282 33.17 3.79 16.41
CA VAL A 282 32.34 4.47 17.41
C VAL A 282 32.21 5.92 17.00
N PHE A 283 31.00 6.36 16.69
CA PHE A 283 30.67 7.73 16.29
C PHE A 283 30.07 8.46 17.49
N SER A 284 30.74 9.51 17.99
CA SER A 284 30.44 10.15 19.27
C SER A 284 30.19 11.65 19.10
N THR A 285 28.97 12.13 19.40
CA THR A 285 28.54 13.54 19.28
C THR A 285 27.30 13.85 20.11
N ASP A 286 27.10 15.12 20.49
CA ASP A 286 25.85 15.64 21.04
C ASP A 286 24.97 16.39 20.02
N ALA A 287 25.34 16.36 18.73
CA ALA A 287 24.80 17.16 17.66
C ALA A 287 24.14 16.34 16.52
N GLY A 288 23.57 17.06 15.53
CA GLY A 288 23.11 16.49 14.27
C GLY A 288 24.25 16.23 13.28
N PHE A 289 23.93 15.78 12.07
CA PHE A 289 24.90 15.59 10.99
C PHE A 289 24.49 16.31 9.71
N HIS A 290 25.47 16.80 8.96
CA HIS A 290 25.31 17.23 7.58
C HIS A 290 25.43 16.07 6.60
N PHE A 291 24.73 16.17 5.46
CA PHE A 291 24.74 15.15 4.40
C PHE A 291 24.66 15.77 3.00
N ALA A 292 24.90 14.97 1.95
CA ALA A 292 24.94 15.42 0.56
C ALA A 292 23.74 16.31 0.18
N GLY A 293 24.04 17.52 -0.28
CA GLY A 293 23.11 18.61 -0.54
C GLY A 293 23.37 19.84 0.33
N ASP A 294 23.87 19.67 1.56
CA ASP A 294 24.06 20.78 2.51
C ASP A 294 25.25 21.68 2.15
N GLY A 295 26.36 21.10 1.66
CA GLY A 295 27.56 21.84 1.26
C GLY A 295 27.28 22.89 0.18
N ARG A 296 26.20 22.71 -0.60
CA ARG A 296 25.71 23.66 -1.59
C ARG A 296 25.43 25.05 -1.01
N LEU A 297 25.08 25.14 0.28
CA LEU A 297 24.88 26.42 0.99
C LEU A 297 26.18 27.23 1.11
N ALA A 298 27.33 26.54 1.19
CA ALA A 298 28.67 27.11 1.17
C ALA A 298 29.27 27.22 -0.25
N GLY A 299 28.52 26.86 -1.30
CA GLY A 299 29.02 26.78 -2.67
C GLY A 299 29.83 25.51 -2.98
N VAL A 300 29.86 24.55 -2.07
CA VAL A 300 30.52 23.24 -2.21
C VAL A 300 29.55 22.31 -2.94
N VAL A 301 29.84 21.96 -4.21
CA VAL A 301 28.88 21.29 -5.11
C VAL A 301 29.42 20.08 -5.86
N GLU A 302 30.68 19.73 -5.62
CA GLU A 302 31.28 18.49 -6.13
C GLU A 302 30.85 17.33 -5.22
N PRO A 303 30.23 16.24 -5.73
CA PRO A 303 29.85 15.12 -4.87
C PRO A 303 31.07 14.48 -4.20
N ASN A 304 30.89 13.97 -2.99
CA ASN A 304 31.88 13.13 -2.31
C ASN A 304 32.12 11.84 -3.14
N ASP A 305 33.37 11.46 -3.34
CA ASP A 305 33.75 10.32 -4.21
C ASP A 305 33.95 9.00 -3.46
N GLY A 306 33.99 9.03 -2.11
CA GLY A 306 34.26 7.85 -1.27
C GLY A 306 35.74 7.47 -1.15
N GLU A 307 36.66 8.23 -1.73
CA GLU A 307 38.09 7.90 -1.79
C GLU A 307 38.91 8.51 -0.63
N CYS A 308 40.16 8.04 -0.47
CA CYS A 308 41.02 8.47 0.63
C CYS A 308 41.78 9.77 0.34
N HIS A 309 41.39 10.85 1.04
CA HIS A 309 41.86 12.23 0.83
C HIS A 309 42.51 12.84 2.07
N LEU A 310 43.30 12.05 2.82
CA LEU A 310 44.08 12.55 3.96
C LEU A 310 45.47 13.03 3.54
N ASP A 311 45.99 14.06 4.20
CA ASP A 311 47.40 14.49 4.05
C ASP A 311 48.39 13.65 4.91
N ARG A 312 49.52 14.24 5.33
CA ARG A 312 50.52 13.59 6.20
C ARG A 312 50.31 13.86 7.68
N ASP A 313 49.62 14.94 8.03
CA ASP A 313 49.37 15.40 9.41
C ASP A 313 47.98 14.98 9.91
N GLY A 314 47.21 14.29 9.05
CA GLY A 314 45.97 13.60 9.35
C GLY A 314 44.71 14.32 8.85
N TYR A 315 44.82 15.48 8.19
CA TYR A 315 43.67 16.29 7.78
C TYR A 315 43.07 15.84 6.43
N TYR A 316 41.75 15.93 6.33
CA TYR A 316 41.00 15.73 5.08
C TYR A 316 41.16 16.94 4.14
N THR A 317 41.79 16.76 2.98
CA THR A 317 42.20 17.85 2.08
C THR A 317 41.08 18.40 1.22
N GLU A 318 40.14 17.55 0.79
CA GLU A 318 39.07 17.93 -0.15
C GLU A 318 37.83 18.50 0.56
N THR A 319 37.88 18.68 1.88
CA THR A 319 36.79 19.17 2.75
C THR A 319 36.12 20.47 2.28
N LEU A 320 36.81 21.34 1.54
CA LEU A 320 36.28 22.61 1.01
C LEU A 320 35.83 22.54 -0.47
N LYS A 321 35.94 21.38 -1.12
CA LYS A 321 35.61 21.15 -2.54
C LYS A 321 34.47 20.16 -2.69
N GLN A 322 34.61 19.01 -2.02
CA GLN A 322 33.63 17.94 -1.98
C GLN A 322 32.58 18.22 -0.91
N ASP A 323 31.32 18.03 -1.29
CA ASP A 323 30.15 18.05 -0.42
C ASP A 323 30.25 16.90 0.62
N TYR A 324 29.37 16.92 1.61
CA TYR A 324 29.21 15.79 2.52
C TYR A 324 28.76 14.54 1.73
N PRO A 325 29.12 13.32 2.16
CA PRO A 325 28.64 12.11 1.51
C PRO A 325 27.13 11.92 1.71
N SER A 326 26.51 11.16 0.80
CA SER A 326 25.11 10.78 0.94
C SER A 326 24.94 9.59 1.88
N ILE A 327 23.75 9.39 2.45
CA ILE A 327 23.44 8.20 3.26
C ILE A 327 23.61 6.91 2.43
N ALA A 328 23.40 6.97 1.10
CA ALA A 328 23.66 5.84 0.20
C ALA A 328 25.16 5.53 0.05
N LEU A 329 26.03 6.55 -0.10
CA LEU A 329 27.48 6.36 -0.12
C LEU A 329 28.00 5.88 1.24
N LEU A 330 27.44 6.39 2.34
CA LEU A 330 27.73 5.91 3.70
C LEU A 330 27.35 4.43 3.86
N HIS A 331 26.15 4.03 3.41
CA HIS A 331 25.70 2.64 3.42
C HIS A 331 26.64 1.73 2.63
N GLN A 332 26.98 2.13 1.40
CA GLN A 332 27.92 1.40 0.55
C GLN A 332 29.28 1.26 1.22
N MET A 333 29.88 2.35 1.70
CA MET A 333 31.21 2.34 2.31
C MET A 333 31.28 1.46 3.57
N ILE A 334 30.22 1.41 4.39
CA ILE A 334 30.17 0.53 5.56
C ILE A 334 30.04 -0.95 5.12
N LYS A 335 29.20 -1.24 4.10
CA LYS A 335 29.04 -2.60 3.53
C LYS A 335 30.33 -3.10 2.86
N ASP A 336 30.91 -2.32 1.97
CA ASP A 336 32.10 -2.68 1.16
C ASP A 336 33.37 -2.84 2.03
N ARG A 337 33.49 -2.09 3.13
CA ARG A 337 34.58 -2.25 4.11
C ARG A 337 34.28 -3.25 5.23
N LYS A 338 33.06 -3.82 5.26
CA LYS A 338 32.56 -4.74 6.31
C LYS A 338 32.78 -4.15 7.71
N ALA A 339 32.39 -2.89 7.88
CA ALA A 339 32.50 -2.20 9.17
C ALA A 339 31.19 -2.31 9.97
N ASN A 340 31.31 -2.15 11.28
CA ASN A 340 30.20 -2.10 12.23
C ASN A 340 30.22 -0.70 12.86
N ILE A 341 29.09 -0.01 12.95
CA ILE A 341 29.03 1.38 13.46
C ILE A 341 28.16 1.50 14.72
N ILE A 342 28.72 2.09 15.77
CA ILE A 342 28.02 2.41 17.02
C ILE A 342 27.84 3.94 17.08
N PHE A 343 26.59 4.40 16.99
CA PHE A 343 26.25 5.81 17.21
C PHE A 343 26.05 6.05 18.71
N ALA A 344 27.10 6.54 19.38
CA ALA A 344 27.09 6.93 20.79
C ALA A 344 26.69 8.40 20.90
N VAL A 345 25.39 8.67 21.01
CA VAL A 345 24.83 10.02 20.85
C VAL A 345 23.97 10.43 22.03
N THR A 346 23.93 11.72 22.33
CA THR A 346 23.15 12.23 23.46
C THR A 346 21.65 12.00 23.26
N LYS A 347 20.92 11.92 24.38
CA LYS A 347 19.48 11.63 24.43
C LYS A 347 18.62 12.53 23.53
N GLY A 348 19.08 13.74 23.20
CA GLY A 348 18.39 14.65 22.28
C GLY A 348 18.34 14.15 20.84
N ASN A 349 19.39 13.47 20.37
CA ASN A 349 19.52 13.03 18.98
C ASN A 349 19.31 11.53 18.78
N HIS A 350 19.16 10.73 19.85
CA HIS A 350 18.95 9.28 19.78
C HIS A 350 17.92 8.85 18.73
N GLU A 351 16.77 9.54 18.63
CA GLU A 351 15.72 9.22 17.65
C GLU A 351 16.18 9.44 16.19
N LEU A 352 16.96 10.50 15.92
CA LEU A 352 17.53 10.79 14.60
C LEU A 352 18.53 9.71 14.16
N TYR A 353 19.47 9.32 15.04
CA TYR A 353 20.44 8.27 14.73
C TYR A 353 19.80 6.87 14.73
N THR A 354 18.68 6.66 15.43
CA THR A 354 17.87 5.43 15.31
C THR A 354 17.29 5.33 13.90
N GLN A 355 16.67 6.39 13.39
CA GLN A 355 16.14 6.43 12.01
C GLN A 355 17.25 6.25 10.96
N LEU A 356 18.46 6.79 11.20
CA LEU A 356 19.64 6.53 10.37
C LEU A 356 20.04 5.05 10.39
N SER A 357 20.13 4.43 11.57
CA SER A 357 20.48 3.00 11.73
C SER A 357 19.43 2.08 11.09
N GLU A 358 18.14 2.39 11.24
CA GLU A 358 17.03 1.68 10.58
C GLU A 358 17.05 1.84 9.04
N SER A 359 17.67 2.91 8.53
CA SER A 359 17.86 3.14 7.08
C SER A 359 19.06 2.39 6.49
N LEU A 360 19.79 1.60 7.29
CA LEU A 360 20.98 0.84 6.91
C LEU A 360 20.78 -0.68 7.16
N PRO A 361 19.72 -1.31 6.61
CA PRO A 361 19.22 -2.61 7.08
C PRO A 361 20.18 -3.79 6.90
N ASP A 362 21.05 -3.76 5.89
CA ASP A 362 22.04 -4.81 5.60
C ASP A 362 23.36 -4.60 6.37
N VAL A 363 23.49 -3.50 7.11
CA VAL A 363 24.70 -3.09 7.83
C VAL A 363 24.54 -3.28 9.33
N SER A 364 25.57 -3.87 9.94
CA SER A 364 25.70 -3.98 11.39
C SER A 364 25.88 -2.59 12.04
N SER A 365 24.78 -2.00 12.49
CA SER A 365 24.77 -0.72 13.20
C SER A 365 23.98 -0.78 14.50
N SER A 366 24.34 0.04 15.48
CA SER A 366 23.54 0.24 16.70
C SER A 366 23.62 1.68 17.21
N VAL A 367 22.70 2.02 18.12
CA VAL A 367 22.60 3.36 18.73
C VAL A 367 22.59 3.20 20.25
N GLY A 368 23.45 3.96 20.93
CA GLY A 368 23.56 4.03 22.38
C GLY A 368 23.35 5.45 22.89
N ILE A 369 22.59 5.60 23.98
CA ILE A 369 22.40 6.89 24.64
C ILE A 369 23.67 7.25 25.43
N LEU A 370 24.38 8.26 24.97
CA LEU A 370 25.46 8.92 25.71
C LEU A 370 24.84 9.83 26.80
N GLU A 371 25.31 9.71 28.03
CA GLU A 371 25.03 10.70 29.08
C GLU A 371 25.79 12.00 28.76
N THR A 372 25.29 13.15 29.20
CA THR A 372 25.82 14.49 28.84
C THR A 372 27.13 14.87 29.57
N ASP A 373 27.93 13.87 29.93
CA ASP A 373 29.29 13.98 30.50
C ASP A 373 30.14 12.75 30.14
N SER A 374 29.72 11.98 29.13
CA SER A 374 30.26 10.67 28.71
C SER A 374 30.53 9.64 29.82
N ARG A 375 29.97 9.77 31.04
CA ARG A 375 30.32 8.86 32.16
C ARG A 375 30.07 7.38 31.85
N ASN A 376 29.13 7.09 30.96
CA ASN A 376 28.70 5.74 30.60
C ASN A 376 29.34 5.21 29.31
N ILE A 377 30.25 5.95 28.66
CA ILE A 377 30.78 5.58 27.33
C ILE A 377 31.40 4.17 27.28
N VAL A 378 32.03 3.72 28.36
CA VAL A 378 32.64 2.37 28.43
C VAL A 378 31.57 1.28 28.47
N ASP A 379 30.62 1.37 29.40
CA ASP A 379 29.55 0.38 29.52
C ASP A 379 28.58 0.45 28.31
N LEU A 380 28.48 1.61 27.65
CA LEU A 380 27.80 1.79 26.35
C LEU A 380 28.53 0.98 25.27
N ILE A 381 29.83 1.23 25.02
CA ILE A 381 30.57 0.52 23.96
C ILE A 381 30.59 -0.99 24.21
N GLU A 382 30.76 -1.44 25.46
CA GLU A 382 30.71 -2.86 25.81
C GLU A 382 29.35 -3.50 25.48
N LYS A 383 28.25 -2.83 25.87
CA LYS A 383 26.88 -3.29 25.59
C LYS A 383 26.51 -3.24 24.11
N GLU A 384 26.88 -2.18 23.41
CA GLU A 384 26.57 -1.98 21.99
C GLU A 384 27.43 -2.90 21.10
N TYR A 385 28.70 -3.15 21.48
CA TYR A 385 29.50 -4.22 20.89
C TYR A 385 28.84 -5.59 21.10
N LEU A 386 28.35 -5.90 22.31
CA LEU A 386 27.73 -7.20 22.58
C LEU A 386 26.52 -7.44 21.68
N LYS A 387 25.58 -6.49 21.56
CA LYS A 387 24.46 -6.56 20.58
C LYS A 387 24.94 -6.85 19.15
N ILE A 388 25.99 -6.16 18.70
CA ILE A 388 26.58 -6.30 17.36
C ILE A 388 27.28 -7.66 17.19
N SER A 389 27.81 -8.24 18.26
CA SER A 389 28.40 -9.59 18.25
C SER A 389 27.34 -10.70 18.34
N GLU A 390 26.23 -10.44 19.03
CA GLU A 390 25.12 -11.37 19.26
C GLU A 390 24.12 -11.42 18.10
N LYS A 391 24.26 -10.52 17.12
CA LYS A 391 23.43 -10.44 15.91
C LYS A 391 24.26 -10.77 14.67
N ILE A 392 23.73 -11.67 13.84
CA ILE A 392 24.29 -12.03 12.54
C ILE A 392 23.25 -11.78 11.47
N ILE A 393 23.66 -11.09 10.40
CA ILE A 393 22.86 -10.77 9.22
C ILE A 393 23.62 -11.33 8.02
N MET A 394 23.07 -12.31 7.31
CA MET A 394 23.68 -12.80 6.08
C MET A 394 23.38 -11.85 4.92
N VAL A 395 24.43 -11.46 4.19
CA VAL A 395 24.36 -10.51 3.08
C VAL A 395 25.12 -11.04 1.87
N ASP A 396 24.72 -10.57 0.69
CA ASP A 396 25.35 -10.93 -0.58
C ASP A 396 25.41 -9.77 -1.60
N ASN A 397 25.87 -10.12 -2.80
CA ASN A 397 26.06 -9.28 -3.98
C ASN A 397 25.26 -9.76 -5.22
N ALA A 398 24.26 -10.64 -5.06
CA ALA A 398 23.38 -11.02 -6.17
C ALA A 398 22.44 -9.86 -6.53
N ASN A 399 22.14 -9.72 -7.82
CA ASN A 399 21.41 -8.59 -8.35
C ASN A 399 20.36 -9.07 -9.37
N ALA A 400 19.08 -8.77 -9.10
CA ALA A 400 17.98 -9.19 -9.95
C ALA A 400 18.07 -8.63 -11.39
N SER A 401 18.74 -7.48 -11.57
CA SER A 401 19.02 -6.90 -12.90
C SER A 401 20.10 -7.67 -13.68
N ASP A 402 20.98 -8.40 -12.99
CA ASP A 402 21.96 -9.33 -13.57
C ASP A 402 21.38 -10.74 -13.77
N GLY A 403 20.06 -10.89 -13.66
CA GLY A 403 19.35 -12.16 -13.83
C GLY A 403 19.31 -13.05 -12.59
N LEU A 404 20.13 -12.83 -11.57
CA LEU A 404 20.25 -13.69 -10.38
C LEU A 404 19.56 -13.11 -9.14
N LYS A 405 18.95 -13.97 -8.33
CA LYS A 405 18.25 -13.57 -7.10
C LYS A 405 18.52 -14.54 -5.96
N MET A 406 18.89 -14.02 -4.79
CA MET A 406 19.03 -14.78 -3.56
C MET A 406 17.77 -14.67 -2.68
N THR A 407 17.51 -15.69 -1.87
CA THR A 407 16.52 -15.68 -0.78
C THR A 407 17.03 -16.51 0.39
N TYR A 408 16.65 -16.15 1.61
CA TYR A 408 17.18 -16.72 2.86
C TYR A 408 16.08 -17.20 3.79
N ARG A 409 16.37 -18.28 4.52
CA ARG A 409 15.73 -18.60 5.79
C ARG A 409 16.79 -18.92 6.84
N SER A 410 16.52 -18.59 8.10
CA SER A 410 17.44 -18.88 9.21
C SER A 410 16.87 -19.93 10.17
N MET A 411 17.76 -20.76 10.69
CA MET A 411 17.57 -21.62 11.84
C MET A 411 18.59 -21.22 12.90
N CYS A 412 18.14 -20.37 13.82
CA CYS A 412 18.92 -19.86 14.95
C CYS A 412 18.91 -20.85 16.12
N LEU A 413 19.33 -20.39 17.32
CA LEU A 413 19.49 -21.17 18.55
C LEU A 413 18.30 -22.06 18.96
N ASP A 414 17.09 -21.76 18.51
CA ASP A 414 15.90 -22.59 18.74
C ASP A 414 15.97 -23.98 18.07
N GLY A 415 16.85 -24.17 17.08
CA GLY A 415 17.22 -25.46 16.47
C GLY A 415 16.09 -26.28 15.83
N THR A 416 14.88 -25.73 15.77
CA THR A 416 13.63 -26.46 15.43
C THR A 416 12.65 -25.64 14.60
N THR A 417 12.88 -24.33 14.40
CA THR A 417 12.02 -23.46 13.59
C THR A 417 12.84 -22.73 12.54
N LEU A 418 12.60 -23.06 11.26
CA LEU A 418 13.08 -22.30 10.12
C LEU A 418 12.22 -21.03 9.96
N ARG A 419 12.83 -19.87 9.69
CA ARG A 419 12.14 -18.57 9.58
C ARG A 419 12.55 -17.84 8.32
N ASP A 420 11.62 -17.23 7.58
CA ASP A 420 11.89 -16.45 6.36
C ASP A 420 12.61 -15.11 6.70
N THR A 421 13.90 -15.19 7.02
CA THR A 421 14.79 -14.07 7.33
C THR A 421 16.26 -14.47 7.13
N ASN A 422 17.12 -13.48 6.83
CA ASN A 422 18.58 -13.60 6.79
C ASN A 422 19.25 -13.29 8.15
N VAL A 423 18.46 -13.07 9.22
CA VAL A 423 18.95 -12.63 10.53
C VAL A 423 18.85 -13.74 11.59
N CYS A 424 19.83 -13.78 12.49
CA CYS A 424 19.74 -14.43 13.79
C CYS A 424 20.24 -13.49 14.90
N GLU A 425 19.63 -13.58 16.08
CA GLU A 425 19.92 -12.72 17.24
C GLU A 425 20.09 -13.56 18.51
N GLY A 426 20.86 -13.06 19.48
CA GLY A 426 21.18 -13.73 20.75
C GLY A 426 22.29 -14.78 20.68
N ILE A 427 23.00 -14.88 19.55
CA ILE A 427 24.13 -15.80 19.33
C ILE A 427 25.27 -15.45 20.28
N ARG A 428 25.97 -16.43 20.87
CA ARG A 428 27.21 -16.17 21.62
C ARG A 428 28.40 -16.90 21.01
N VAL A 429 29.59 -16.57 21.49
CA VAL A 429 30.85 -17.21 21.05
C VAL A 429 30.75 -18.73 21.20
N GLY A 430 30.93 -19.45 20.09
CA GLY A 430 30.79 -20.91 20.02
C GLY A 430 29.38 -21.45 19.73
N ASP A 431 28.32 -20.64 19.79
CA ASP A 431 26.99 -21.04 19.31
C ASP A 431 27.02 -21.14 17.76
N GLU A 432 26.36 -22.16 17.20
CA GLU A 432 26.27 -22.45 15.76
C GLU A 432 24.85 -22.16 15.23
N VAL A 433 24.75 -21.56 14.05
CA VAL A 433 23.49 -21.25 13.36
C VAL A 433 23.56 -21.59 11.87
N GLN A 434 22.41 -21.91 11.28
CA GLN A 434 22.32 -22.37 9.90
C GLN A 434 21.37 -21.50 9.08
N PHE A 435 21.72 -21.24 7.82
CA PHE A 435 20.91 -20.48 6.87
C PHE A 435 20.62 -21.35 5.64
N GLU A 436 19.34 -21.59 5.37
CA GLU A 436 18.86 -22.15 4.10
C GLU A 436 18.88 -21.02 3.07
N VAL A 437 19.76 -21.12 2.07
CA VAL A 437 19.86 -20.15 0.98
C VAL A 437 19.26 -20.76 -0.28
N THR A 438 18.39 -20.02 -0.97
CA THR A 438 17.84 -20.42 -2.27
C THR A 438 18.20 -19.37 -3.33
N LEU A 439 18.98 -19.81 -4.33
CA LEU A 439 19.39 -19.06 -5.51
C LEU A 439 18.42 -19.34 -6.67
N GLU A 440 17.95 -18.27 -7.32
CA GLU A 440 17.01 -18.30 -8.45
C GLU A 440 17.62 -17.60 -9.67
N ALA A 441 17.71 -18.30 -10.80
CA ALA A 441 18.04 -17.69 -12.09
C ALA A 441 16.74 -17.20 -12.75
N THR A 442 16.53 -15.88 -12.77
CA THR A 442 15.25 -15.29 -13.20
C THR A 442 15.12 -15.15 -14.72
N HIS A 443 16.21 -14.84 -15.43
CA HIS A 443 16.28 -14.71 -16.89
C HIS A 443 17.75 -14.73 -17.36
N CYS A 444 17.97 -14.83 -18.67
CA CYS A 444 19.30 -14.73 -19.28
C CYS A 444 19.72 -13.28 -19.53
N VAL A 445 20.98 -12.98 -19.24
CA VAL A 445 21.69 -11.74 -19.61
C VAL A 445 23.01 -12.11 -20.30
N ASP A 446 23.61 -11.18 -21.05
CA ASP A 446 24.79 -11.48 -21.91
C ASP A 446 25.99 -12.07 -21.14
N LYS A 447 26.15 -11.66 -19.88
CA LYS A 447 27.09 -12.27 -18.93
C LYS A 447 26.51 -13.60 -18.43
N ARG A 448 27.20 -14.71 -18.73
CA ARG A 448 26.79 -16.05 -18.28
C ARG A 448 27.41 -16.47 -16.94
N ASP A 449 28.63 -16.02 -16.65
CA ASP A 449 29.42 -16.43 -15.47
C ASP A 449 29.47 -15.34 -14.38
N PHE A 450 29.25 -15.74 -13.13
CA PHE A 450 29.15 -14.87 -11.96
C PHE A 450 29.90 -15.44 -10.77
N VAL A 451 30.45 -14.56 -9.94
CA VAL A 451 31.06 -14.92 -8.65
C VAL A 451 30.25 -14.22 -7.56
N LEU A 452 29.32 -14.96 -6.96
CA LEU A 452 28.56 -14.49 -5.81
C LEU A 452 29.39 -14.66 -4.53
N ARG A 453 29.16 -13.78 -3.56
CA ARG A 453 29.80 -13.78 -2.24
C ARG A 453 28.72 -13.68 -1.18
N ILE A 454 28.66 -14.66 -0.30
CA ILE A 454 27.65 -14.79 0.75
C ILE A 454 28.38 -14.78 2.09
N GLY A 455 28.04 -13.87 3.00
CA GLY A 455 28.72 -13.80 4.29
C GLY A 455 27.99 -12.98 5.35
N PRO A 456 28.37 -13.10 6.62
CA PRO A 456 27.87 -12.27 7.70
C PRO A 456 28.31 -10.79 7.53
N SER A 457 27.36 -9.86 7.67
CA SER A 457 27.61 -8.42 7.65
C SER A 457 28.56 -8.00 8.78
N GLY A 458 29.51 -7.10 8.49
CA GLY A 458 30.50 -6.63 9.45
C GLY A 458 31.67 -7.59 9.74
N LEU A 459 31.83 -8.66 8.95
CA LEU A 459 32.91 -9.66 9.02
C LEU A 459 33.49 -9.95 7.62
N ASP A 460 34.66 -10.61 7.57
CA ASP A 460 35.43 -10.75 6.33
C ASP A 460 35.27 -12.08 5.60
N GLU A 461 34.84 -13.11 6.31
CA GLU A 461 34.58 -14.47 5.81
C GLU A 461 33.38 -14.51 4.85
N THR A 462 33.58 -15.03 3.64
CA THR A 462 32.50 -15.22 2.65
C THR A 462 32.60 -16.59 1.98
N LEU A 463 31.46 -17.26 1.84
CA LEU A 463 31.25 -18.35 0.88
C LEU A 463 31.28 -17.74 -0.53
N ILE A 464 32.11 -18.32 -1.40
CA ILE A 464 32.16 -18.01 -2.83
C ILE A 464 31.23 -18.99 -3.57
N VAL A 465 30.37 -18.46 -4.45
CA VAL A 465 29.53 -19.30 -5.33
C VAL A 465 29.82 -18.93 -6.78
N ASN A 466 30.46 -19.85 -7.49
CA ASN A 466 30.80 -19.78 -8.89
C ASN A 466 29.57 -20.20 -9.71
N VAL A 467 28.79 -19.24 -10.22
CA VAL A 467 27.49 -19.48 -10.87
C VAL A 467 27.59 -19.29 -12.38
N LYS A 468 27.16 -20.28 -13.16
CA LYS A 468 27.09 -20.24 -14.63
C LYS A 468 25.64 -20.45 -15.10
N VAL A 469 25.12 -19.51 -15.89
CA VAL A 469 23.72 -19.53 -16.34
C VAL A 469 23.57 -20.23 -17.69
N LEU A 470 22.81 -21.32 -17.73
CA LEU A 470 22.60 -22.15 -18.93
C LEU A 470 21.45 -21.59 -19.77
N CYS A 471 21.80 -20.89 -20.85
CA CYS A 471 20.87 -20.12 -21.69
C CYS A 471 20.69 -20.65 -23.12
N ASP A 472 21.67 -21.39 -23.62
CA ASP A 472 21.85 -21.70 -25.04
C ASP A 472 22.02 -23.23 -25.18
N CYS A 473 21.49 -23.85 -26.24
CA CYS A 473 21.54 -25.31 -26.39
C CYS A 473 22.84 -25.81 -27.04
N ASP A 474 23.14 -27.08 -26.78
CA ASP A 474 24.35 -27.74 -27.26
C ASP A 474 24.30 -27.92 -28.80
N CYS A 475 23.12 -28.15 -29.37
CA CYS A 475 22.86 -28.15 -30.82
C CYS A 475 22.84 -26.77 -31.52
N GLU A 476 22.98 -25.66 -30.79
CA GLU A 476 23.03 -24.30 -31.37
C GLU A 476 24.48 -23.83 -31.62
N GLN A 477 25.47 -24.61 -31.19
CA GLN A 477 26.90 -24.38 -31.42
C GLN A 477 27.25 -24.52 -32.92
N GLU A 478 28.13 -23.65 -33.43
CA GLU A 478 28.41 -23.53 -34.87
C GLU A 478 28.94 -24.82 -35.52
N ASP A 479 29.64 -25.67 -34.75
CA ASP A 479 30.18 -26.96 -35.21
C ASP A 479 29.11 -28.04 -35.40
N ARG A 480 27.91 -27.86 -34.82
CA ARG A 480 26.77 -28.80 -34.94
C ARG A 480 25.72 -28.37 -35.98
N ILE A 481 25.90 -27.20 -36.61
CA ILE A 481 25.01 -26.72 -37.66
C ILE A 481 25.27 -27.51 -38.95
N VAL A 482 24.24 -28.20 -39.46
CA VAL A 482 24.34 -28.94 -40.73
C VAL A 482 24.03 -27.98 -41.89
N GLU A 483 25.07 -27.43 -42.51
CA GLU A 483 24.88 -26.52 -43.63
C GLU A 483 24.28 -27.20 -44.88
N ASN A 484 23.39 -26.49 -45.57
CA ASN A 484 22.82 -26.89 -46.87
C ASN A 484 22.13 -28.27 -46.87
N ALA A 485 21.48 -28.65 -45.77
CA ALA A 485 20.83 -29.95 -45.58
C ALA A 485 19.77 -30.26 -46.67
N GLU A 486 19.69 -31.53 -47.07
CA GLU A 486 18.77 -32.02 -48.10
C GLU A 486 17.30 -31.90 -47.62
N GLU A 487 17.05 -32.22 -46.35
CA GLU A 487 15.77 -32.07 -45.68
C GLU A 487 15.30 -30.60 -45.56
N CYS A 488 16.22 -29.64 -45.72
CA CYS A 488 15.95 -28.21 -45.73
C CYS A 488 16.00 -27.62 -47.15
N HIS A 489 15.98 -28.45 -48.20
CA HIS A 489 16.10 -28.05 -49.61
C HIS A 489 17.27 -27.07 -49.88
N GLY A 490 18.41 -27.26 -49.20
CA GLY A 490 19.59 -26.40 -49.31
C GLY A 490 19.64 -25.21 -48.35
N GLY A 491 18.72 -25.10 -47.39
CA GLY A 491 18.89 -24.31 -46.17
C GLY A 491 19.81 -25.00 -45.15
N ASP A 492 20.21 -24.29 -44.09
CA ASP A 492 20.95 -24.92 -42.97
C ASP A 492 19.97 -25.57 -41.99
N GLN A 493 20.42 -26.57 -41.24
CA GLN A 493 19.67 -27.16 -40.14
C GLN A 493 20.34 -26.84 -38.80
N VAL A 494 19.60 -26.21 -37.89
CA VAL A 494 20.01 -25.87 -36.52
C VAL A 494 19.00 -26.53 -35.58
N CYS A 495 19.45 -27.39 -34.65
CA CYS A 495 18.57 -28.13 -33.73
C CYS A 495 17.32 -28.78 -34.40
N GLY A 496 17.49 -29.33 -35.61
CA GLY A 496 16.42 -29.95 -36.39
C GLY A 496 15.45 -29.00 -37.10
N VAL A 497 15.67 -27.68 -37.04
CA VAL A 497 14.86 -26.64 -37.70
C VAL A 497 15.64 -26.02 -38.87
N CYS A 498 14.94 -25.73 -39.97
CA CYS A 498 15.55 -25.25 -41.21
C CYS A 498 15.66 -23.72 -41.30
N ARG A 499 16.89 -23.21 -41.46
CA ARG A 499 17.25 -21.82 -41.74
C ARG A 499 17.42 -21.63 -43.26
N CYS A 500 16.36 -21.16 -43.92
CA CYS A 500 16.28 -21.12 -45.38
C CYS A 500 17.22 -20.10 -46.05
N LYS A 501 17.84 -20.53 -47.16
CA LYS A 501 18.67 -19.68 -48.03
C LYS A 501 17.92 -19.28 -49.31
N GLY A 502 18.39 -18.24 -50.00
CA GLY A 502 18.00 -17.94 -51.40
C GLY A 502 16.58 -17.43 -51.65
N GLY A 503 15.81 -17.05 -50.63
CA GLY A 503 14.42 -16.60 -50.80
C GLY A 503 13.38 -17.72 -50.86
N ASN A 504 13.80 -18.95 -50.60
CA ASN A 504 12.89 -20.05 -50.24
C ASN A 504 12.37 -19.83 -48.80
N VAL A 505 11.12 -20.24 -48.55
CA VAL A 505 10.45 -20.13 -47.25
C VAL A 505 9.60 -21.38 -47.00
N GLY A 506 9.27 -21.68 -45.75
CA GLY A 506 8.53 -22.89 -45.40
C GLY A 506 8.84 -23.39 -43.99
N ARG A 507 8.44 -24.63 -43.67
CA ARG A 507 8.95 -25.35 -42.48
C ARG A 507 10.30 -26.03 -42.78
N TYR A 508 10.46 -26.45 -44.04
CA TYR A 508 11.59 -27.16 -44.62
C TYR A 508 12.08 -26.44 -45.89
N CYS A 509 11.79 -25.15 -46.03
CA CYS A 509 12.13 -24.30 -47.19
C CYS A 509 11.47 -24.72 -48.52
N GLU A 510 10.33 -25.41 -48.44
CA GLU A 510 9.60 -26.01 -49.55
C GLU A 510 8.91 -25.03 -50.53
N CYS A 511 8.68 -23.77 -50.12
CA CYS A 511 8.01 -22.76 -50.94
C CYS A 511 9.01 -21.78 -51.57
N ASN A 512 9.16 -21.82 -52.89
CA ASN A 512 9.87 -20.76 -53.63
C ASN A 512 8.93 -19.56 -53.84
N ARG A 513 9.12 -18.48 -53.07
CA ARG A 513 8.39 -17.20 -53.21
C ARG A 513 9.31 -16.00 -52.89
N PRO A 514 10.16 -15.55 -53.82
CA PRO A 514 11.05 -14.41 -53.58
C PRO A 514 10.25 -13.15 -53.19
N GLY A 515 10.62 -12.54 -52.05
CA GLY A 515 9.99 -11.33 -51.54
C GLY A 515 8.84 -11.54 -50.54
N MET A 516 8.43 -12.78 -50.23
CA MET A 516 7.55 -13.07 -49.08
C MET A 516 8.32 -13.83 -48.00
N SER A 517 8.26 -13.37 -46.75
CA SER A 517 8.76 -14.14 -45.61
C SER A 517 7.82 -15.30 -45.24
N THR A 518 8.32 -16.28 -44.48
CA THR A 518 7.50 -17.38 -43.96
C THR A 518 6.33 -16.86 -43.11
N ALA A 519 6.54 -15.77 -42.35
CA ALA A 519 5.48 -15.08 -41.62
C ALA A 519 4.40 -14.51 -42.55
N ALA A 520 4.78 -13.82 -43.64
CA ALA A 520 3.84 -13.25 -44.60
C ALA A 520 2.98 -14.28 -45.35
N LEU A 521 3.43 -15.54 -45.43
CA LEU A 521 2.60 -16.66 -45.91
C LEU A 521 1.60 -17.15 -44.86
N ASN A 522 1.92 -17.05 -43.58
CA ASN A 522 1.09 -17.52 -42.48
C ASN A 522 0.04 -16.48 -42.04
N GLU A 523 0.28 -15.19 -42.27
CA GLU A 523 -0.77 -14.15 -42.18
C GLU A 523 -1.95 -14.44 -43.13
N LYS A 524 -1.72 -15.12 -44.27
CA LYS A 524 -2.82 -15.54 -45.17
C LYS A 524 -3.66 -16.70 -44.64
N CYS A 525 -3.18 -17.37 -43.60
CA CYS A 525 -3.88 -18.44 -42.88
C CYS A 525 -4.47 -17.94 -41.55
N LYS A 526 -4.47 -16.63 -41.31
CA LYS A 526 -5.16 -15.99 -40.19
C LYS A 526 -6.46 -15.37 -40.68
N ARG A 527 -7.53 -15.48 -39.88
CA ARG A 527 -8.83 -14.85 -40.14
C ARG A 527 -8.84 -13.36 -39.75
N THR A 528 -8.03 -12.99 -38.76
CA THR A 528 -7.69 -11.62 -38.34
C THR A 528 -6.22 -11.57 -37.89
N ASN A 529 -5.57 -10.40 -37.90
CA ASN A 529 -4.15 -10.27 -37.51
C ASN A 529 -3.83 -10.89 -36.11
N GLU A 530 -4.80 -10.85 -35.20
CA GLU A 530 -4.74 -11.39 -33.83
C GLU A 530 -5.08 -12.90 -33.74
N SER A 531 -5.78 -13.47 -34.73
CA SER A 531 -6.16 -14.88 -34.73
C SER A 531 -4.95 -15.81 -34.83
N ALA A 532 -5.08 -17.00 -34.26
CA ALA A 532 -4.09 -18.05 -34.48
C ALA A 532 -4.12 -18.52 -35.94
N ILE A 533 -2.98 -19.00 -36.42
CA ILE A 533 -2.87 -19.62 -37.75
C ILE A 533 -3.84 -20.80 -37.81
N CYS A 534 -4.78 -20.76 -38.75
CA CYS A 534 -5.89 -21.72 -38.87
C CYS A 534 -6.66 -21.92 -37.55
N GLU A 535 -6.84 -20.84 -36.78
CA GLU A 535 -7.47 -20.79 -35.45
C GLU A 535 -6.91 -21.84 -34.46
N GLY A 536 -5.66 -22.28 -34.66
CA GLY A 536 -5.01 -23.34 -33.87
C GLY A 536 -5.56 -24.75 -34.12
N ARG A 537 -6.42 -24.91 -35.14
CA ARG A 537 -7.22 -26.12 -35.42
C ARG A 537 -6.89 -26.77 -36.77
N GLY A 538 -5.92 -26.23 -37.50
CA GLY A 538 -5.45 -26.74 -38.78
C GLY A 538 -4.03 -26.29 -39.11
N VAL A 539 -3.57 -26.68 -40.29
CA VAL A 539 -2.21 -26.48 -40.78
C VAL A 539 -2.21 -25.46 -41.92
N CYS A 540 -1.35 -24.44 -41.85
CA CYS A 540 -1.16 -23.50 -42.95
C CYS A 540 -0.20 -24.07 -44.01
N ASN A 541 -0.75 -24.72 -45.02
CA ASN A 541 -0.01 -25.21 -46.17
C ASN A 541 0.04 -24.14 -47.27
N CYS A 542 1.23 -23.61 -47.57
CA CYS A 542 1.49 -22.66 -48.66
C CYS A 542 0.62 -21.36 -48.69
N GLY A 543 -0.06 -21.02 -47.59
CA GLY A 543 -1.04 -19.92 -47.51
C GLY A 543 -2.51 -20.35 -47.60
N ARG A 544 -2.85 -21.60 -47.29
CA ARG A 544 -4.22 -22.12 -47.11
C ARG A 544 -4.30 -23.03 -45.88
N CYS A 545 -5.45 -23.07 -45.20
CA CYS A 545 -5.66 -23.97 -44.06
C CYS A 545 -6.16 -25.36 -44.45
N GLU A 546 -5.62 -26.38 -43.78
CA GLU A 546 -6.07 -27.78 -43.80
C GLU A 546 -6.47 -28.18 -42.37
N CYS A 547 -7.74 -28.51 -42.12
CA CYS A 547 -8.27 -28.68 -40.76
C CYS A 547 -8.00 -30.06 -40.18
N ASN A 548 -7.67 -30.13 -38.88
CA ASN A 548 -7.26 -31.35 -38.22
C ASN A 548 -8.46 -32.30 -37.97
N PRO A 549 -8.39 -33.59 -38.37
CA PRO A 549 -9.44 -34.56 -38.09
C PRO A 549 -9.49 -34.94 -36.60
N ARG A 550 -10.70 -35.22 -36.10
CA ARG A 550 -10.95 -35.72 -34.73
C ARG A 550 -10.86 -37.25 -34.67
N GLN A 551 -10.75 -37.79 -33.47
CA GLN A 551 -10.80 -39.24 -33.23
C GLN A 551 -12.21 -39.83 -33.40
N ASN A 552 -13.26 -39.04 -33.15
CA ASN A 552 -14.65 -39.40 -33.47
C ASN A 552 -15.02 -38.85 -34.87
N PRO A 553 -15.43 -39.68 -35.85
CA PRO A 553 -15.86 -39.22 -37.18
C PRO A 553 -17.09 -38.29 -37.19
N GLU A 554 -17.90 -38.31 -36.13
CA GLU A 554 -19.06 -37.42 -35.97
C GLU A 554 -18.66 -36.01 -35.51
N GLU A 555 -17.45 -35.84 -34.95
CA GLU A 555 -16.91 -34.54 -34.55
C GLU A 555 -16.07 -33.94 -35.68
N GLN A 556 -16.51 -32.80 -36.22
CA GLN A 556 -15.92 -32.21 -37.42
C GLN A 556 -15.52 -30.76 -37.17
N ILE A 557 -14.34 -30.39 -37.66
CA ILE A 557 -13.79 -29.03 -37.69
C ILE A 557 -13.83 -28.56 -39.15
N SER A 558 -14.31 -27.34 -39.39
CA SER A 558 -14.54 -26.80 -40.73
C SER A 558 -14.40 -25.28 -40.77
N GLY A 559 -14.52 -24.69 -41.96
CA GLY A 559 -14.30 -23.26 -42.20
C GLY A 559 -13.10 -22.99 -43.12
N GLU A 560 -12.91 -21.74 -43.54
CA GLU A 560 -11.78 -21.35 -44.39
C GLU A 560 -10.45 -21.27 -43.60
N PHE A 561 -10.56 -21.01 -42.30
CA PHE A 561 -9.49 -20.90 -41.31
C PHE A 561 -9.67 -21.92 -40.17
N CYS A 562 -10.48 -22.97 -40.38
CA CYS A 562 -10.82 -23.99 -39.36
C CYS A 562 -11.56 -23.43 -38.12
N GLU A 563 -12.28 -22.33 -38.31
CA GLU A 563 -12.97 -21.55 -37.27
C GLU A 563 -14.22 -22.22 -36.69
N CYS A 564 -14.86 -23.15 -37.41
CA CYS A 564 -16.10 -23.80 -37.00
C CYS A 564 -15.87 -25.22 -36.45
N ASP A 565 -16.75 -25.64 -35.53
CA ASP A 565 -16.92 -27.04 -35.13
C ASP A 565 -18.38 -27.35 -34.77
N ASN A 566 -18.70 -28.65 -34.64
CA ASN A 566 -20.02 -29.17 -34.27
C ASN A 566 -20.08 -29.84 -32.87
N PHE A 567 -19.10 -29.59 -31.98
CA PHE A 567 -19.00 -30.30 -30.68
C PHE A 567 -18.75 -29.40 -29.44
N ASN A 568 -18.39 -28.13 -29.64
CA ASN A 568 -18.18 -27.13 -28.59
C ASN A 568 -19.38 -26.18 -28.36
N CYS A 569 -20.56 -26.47 -28.93
CA CYS A 569 -21.75 -25.69 -28.60
C CYS A 569 -22.10 -25.75 -27.10
N PRO A 570 -22.80 -24.73 -26.56
CA PRO A 570 -23.19 -24.68 -25.15
C PRO A 570 -23.87 -25.95 -24.65
N ARG A 571 -23.52 -26.35 -23.42
CA ARG A 571 -23.99 -27.58 -22.78
C ARG A 571 -24.88 -27.29 -21.58
N HIS A 572 -25.91 -28.10 -21.39
CA HIS A 572 -26.71 -28.18 -20.16
C HIS A 572 -26.72 -29.62 -19.66
N ASP A 573 -26.59 -29.85 -18.35
CA ASP A 573 -26.45 -31.18 -17.75
C ASP A 573 -25.46 -32.11 -18.51
N ARG A 574 -24.32 -31.53 -18.92
CA ARG A 574 -23.22 -32.13 -19.72
C ARG A 574 -23.57 -32.47 -21.19
N LYS A 575 -24.84 -32.39 -21.59
CA LYS A 575 -25.34 -32.64 -22.96
C LYS A 575 -25.17 -31.40 -23.85
N ILE A 576 -24.72 -31.60 -25.09
CA ILE A 576 -24.66 -30.54 -26.11
C ILE A 576 -26.08 -30.11 -26.47
N CYS A 577 -26.35 -28.81 -26.45
CA CYS A 577 -27.67 -28.24 -26.75
C CYS A 577 -28.83 -28.92 -26.00
N ALA A 578 -28.56 -29.41 -24.78
CA ALA A 578 -29.48 -30.14 -23.90
C ALA A 578 -30.15 -31.40 -24.51
N GLU A 579 -29.65 -31.91 -25.66
CA GLU A 579 -30.39 -32.85 -26.55
C GLU A 579 -31.70 -32.28 -27.13
N HIS A 580 -31.93 -30.97 -27.00
CA HIS A 580 -33.09 -30.22 -27.50
C HIS A 580 -32.73 -29.25 -28.64
N GLY A 581 -31.64 -29.51 -29.36
CA GLY A 581 -31.19 -28.72 -30.50
C GLY A 581 -29.94 -29.29 -31.18
N GLU A 582 -29.65 -28.81 -32.38
CA GLU A 582 -28.47 -29.19 -33.17
C GLU A 582 -27.33 -28.18 -33.01
N CYS A 583 -26.08 -28.65 -33.08
CA CYS A 583 -24.89 -27.80 -32.94
C CYS A 583 -24.33 -27.39 -34.31
N ASN A 584 -24.20 -26.09 -34.56
CA ASN A 584 -23.65 -25.54 -35.79
C ASN A 584 -22.70 -24.37 -35.48
N CYS A 585 -21.41 -24.52 -35.82
CA CYS A 585 -20.34 -23.54 -35.61
C CYS A 585 -20.37 -22.90 -34.19
N GLY A 586 -20.43 -23.75 -33.16
CA GLY A 586 -20.48 -23.30 -31.76
C GLY A 586 -21.81 -22.72 -31.27
N GLN A 587 -22.87 -22.68 -32.09
CA GLN A 587 -24.21 -22.22 -31.69
C GLN A 587 -25.25 -23.35 -31.72
N CYS A 588 -26.18 -23.35 -30.75
CA CYS A 588 -27.29 -24.30 -30.68
C CYS A 588 -28.52 -23.80 -31.43
N ILE A 589 -29.07 -24.63 -32.32
CA ILE A 589 -30.32 -24.41 -33.04
C ILE A 589 -31.41 -25.24 -32.36
N CYS A 590 -32.30 -24.59 -31.60
CA CYS A 590 -33.23 -25.28 -30.71
C CYS A 590 -34.47 -25.86 -31.40
N ALA A 591 -34.89 -27.02 -30.90
CA ALA A 591 -36.11 -27.70 -31.31
C ALA A 591 -37.37 -26.95 -30.82
N PRO A 592 -38.52 -27.07 -31.53
CA PRO A 592 -39.76 -26.42 -31.13
C PRO A 592 -40.19 -26.74 -29.69
N GLY A 593 -40.49 -25.69 -28.92
CA GLY A 593 -40.83 -25.81 -27.49
C GLY A 593 -39.67 -25.53 -26.53
N TRP A 594 -38.44 -25.37 -27.03
CA TRP A 594 -37.24 -25.07 -26.25
C TRP A 594 -36.56 -23.77 -26.73
N THR A 595 -35.81 -23.14 -25.82
CA THR A 595 -35.05 -21.90 -26.07
C THR A 595 -33.87 -21.80 -25.09
N GLY A 596 -33.15 -20.68 -25.07
CA GLY A 596 -31.90 -20.51 -24.33
C GLY A 596 -30.65 -20.81 -25.17
N ARG A 597 -29.46 -20.56 -24.63
CA ARG A 597 -28.19 -20.65 -25.42
C ARG A 597 -27.70 -22.08 -25.60
N ALA A 598 -28.16 -23.00 -24.76
CA ALA A 598 -27.94 -24.44 -24.81
C ALA A 598 -29.26 -25.21 -24.99
N CYS A 599 -30.33 -24.56 -25.47
CA CYS A 599 -31.69 -25.12 -25.56
C CYS A 599 -32.23 -25.68 -24.22
N GLU A 600 -31.76 -25.09 -23.12
CA GLU A 600 -31.99 -25.50 -21.74
C GLU A 600 -33.38 -25.10 -21.20
N CYS A 601 -34.05 -24.16 -21.86
CA CYS A 601 -35.20 -23.46 -21.33
C CYS A 601 -36.51 -23.96 -21.98
N PRO A 602 -37.39 -24.67 -21.26
CA PRO A 602 -38.70 -25.04 -21.79
C PRO A 602 -39.61 -23.81 -21.89
N ILE A 603 -40.39 -23.74 -22.95
CA ILE A 603 -41.32 -22.62 -23.21
C ILE A 603 -42.66 -22.79 -22.43
N SER A 604 -42.97 -23.98 -21.93
CA SER A 604 -44.12 -24.21 -21.04
C SER A 604 -43.97 -23.49 -19.70
N GLN A 605 -45.10 -23.00 -19.16
CA GLN A 605 -45.20 -22.36 -17.85
C GLN A 605 -45.90 -23.24 -16.80
N ASP A 606 -46.24 -24.50 -17.13
CA ASP A 606 -47.14 -25.34 -16.33
C ASP A 606 -46.56 -25.69 -14.95
N SER A 607 -45.25 -25.97 -14.89
CA SER A 607 -44.52 -26.24 -13.64
C SER A 607 -44.56 -25.06 -12.65
N CYS A 608 -44.65 -23.82 -13.16
CA CYS A 608 -44.74 -22.59 -12.36
C CYS A 608 -46.14 -22.31 -11.79
N MET A 609 -47.18 -23.07 -12.17
CA MET A 609 -48.54 -22.82 -11.72
C MET A 609 -48.74 -23.22 -10.25
N SER A 610 -49.19 -22.29 -9.42
CA SER A 610 -49.43 -22.50 -7.98
C SER A 610 -50.85 -22.97 -7.69
N ALA A 611 -51.09 -23.53 -6.51
CA ALA A 611 -52.38 -24.11 -6.12
C ALA A 611 -53.55 -23.11 -6.14
N ASN A 612 -53.29 -21.81 -6.08
CA ASN A 612 -54.29 -20.74 -6.25
C ASN A 612 -54.57 -20.34 -7.71
N GLY A 613 -54.16 -21.18 -8.68
CA GLY A 613 -54.37 -20.96 -10.12
C GLY A 613 -53.52 -19.85 -10.74
N LYS A 614 -52.51 -19.34 -10.02
CA LYS A 614 -51.63 -18.26 -10.51
C LYS A 614 -50.21 -18.76 -10.75
N ILE A 615 -49.60 -18.28 -11.81
CA ILE A 615 -48.17 -18.48 -12.07
C ILE A 615 -47.39 -17.83 -10.91
N CYS A 616 -46.48 -18.59 -10.30
CA CYS A 616 -45.61 -18.15 -9.20
C CYS A 616 -46.35 -17.41 -8.08
N ASN A 617 -47.51 -17.95 -7.68
CA ASN A 617 -48.41 -17.45 -6.64
C ASN A 617 -48.93 -16.00 -6.88
N GLY A 618 -48.69 -15.43 -8.07
CA GLY A 618 -48.86 -14.00 -8.35
C GLY A 618 -47.84 -13.09 -7.64
N LYS A 619 -46.69 -13.66 -7.22
CA LYS A 619 -45.58 -13.02 -6.48
C LYS A 619 -44.22 -13.21 -7.17
N GLY A 620 -44.24 -13.61 -8.44
CA GLY A 620 -43.05 -13.85 -9.26
C GLY A 620 -43.42 -14.06 -10.73
N GLU A 621 -42.42 -14.36 -11.54
CA GLU A 621 -42.53 -14.68 -12.96
C GLU A 621 -41.94 -16.07 -13.27
N CYS A 622 -42.47 -16.74 -14.31
CA CYS A 622 -41.96 -18.04 -14.74
C CYS A 622 -40.86 -17.88 -15.79
N ILE A 623 -39.68 -18.40 -15.50
CA ILE A 623 -38.52 -18.41 -16.41
C ILE A 623 -38.02 -19.85 -16.48
N CYS A 624 -38.00 -20.43 -17.69
CA CYS A 624 -37.53 -21.80 -17.95
C CYS A 624 -38.20 -22.85 -17.03
N GLY A 625 -39.51 -22.74 -16.83
CA GLY A 625 -40.27 -23.65 -15.96
C GLY A 625 -40.00 -23.52 -14.46
N ARG A 626 -39.30 -22.48 -13.99
CA ARG A 626 -39.07 -22.18 -12.57
C ARG A 626 -39.50 -20.76 -12.22
N CYS A 627 -39.88 -20.53 -10.97
CA CYS A 627 -40.35 -19.22 -10.52
C CYS A 627 -39.21 -18.32 -10.02
N ARG A 628 -39.12 -17.11 -10.59
CA ARG A 628 -38.32 -16.00 -10.05
C ARG A 628 -39.24 -15.09 -9.24
N CYS A 629 -39.03 -15.07 -7.93
CA CYS A 629 -39.86 -14.30 -7.00
C CYS A 629 -39.50 -12.82 -7.00
N PHE A 630 -40.50 -11.97 -6.75
CA PHE A 630 -40.34 -10.52 -6.62
C PHE A 630 -40.35 -10.12 -5.14
N ASP A 631 -39.47 -9.19 -4.75
CA ASP A 631 -39.59 -8.48 -3.48
C ASP A 631 -40.89 -7.64 -3.48
N GLY A 632 -41.64 -7.70 -2.40
CA GLY A 632 -42.92 -7.01 -2.24
C GLY A 632 -42.77 -5.50 -2.06
N PRO A 633 -43.81 -4.71 -2.42
CA PRO A 633 -43.76 -3.25 -2.34
C PRO A 633 -43.57 -2.73 -0.90
N ASP A 634 -43.90 -3.55 0.10
CA ASP A 634 -43.77 -3.26 1.53
C ASP A 634 -42.40 -3.66 2.11
N GLY A 635 -41.44 -4.04 1.26
CA GLY A 635 -40.10 -4.52 1.65
C GLY A 635 -40.01 -6.03 1.95
N ASN A 636 -41.11 -6.77 1.79
CA ASN A 636 -41.19 -8.18 2.13
C ASN A 636 -40.56 -9.11 1.08
N ARG A 637 -39.68 -10.02 1.48
CA ARG A 637 -39.04 -10.98 0.55
C ARG A 637 -39.83 -12.25 0.40
N TYR A 638 -40.11 -12.66 -0.85
CA TYR A 638 -40.81 -13.89 -1.18
C TYR A 638 -39.84 -14.94 -1.76
N SER A 639 -40.05 -16.20 -1.39
CA SER A 639 -39.16 -17.33 -1.68
C SER A 639 -39.96 -18.64 -1.76
N GLY A 640 -39.30 -19.79 -1.94
CA GLY A 640 -39.97 -21.07 -2.18
C GLY A 640 -40.11 -21.40 -3.67
N ALA A 641 -40.53 -22.63 -3.98
CA ALA A 641 -40.46 -23.18 -5.35
C ALA A 641 -41.41 -22.48 -6.34
N LYS A 642 -42.49 -21.86 -5.83
CA LYS A 642 -43.47 -21.07 -6.57
C LYS A 642 -43.80 -19.74 -5.87
N CYS A 643 -42.87 -19.20 -5.06
CA CYS A 643 -42.98 -17.93 -4.34
C CYS A 643 -44.02 -17.89 -3.20
N GLU A 644 -44.13 -18.99 -2.45
CA GLU A 644 -45.05 -19.20 -1.34
C GLU A 644 -44.54 -18.79 0.06
N ILE A 645 -43.25 -18.56 0.27
CA ILE A 645 -42.62 -18.37 1.60
C ILE A 645 -42.21 -16.91 1.83
N CYS A 646 -42.70 -16.26 2.89
CA CYS A 646 -42.36 -14.88 3.29
C CYS A 646 -41.73 -14.82 4.70
N PRO A 647 -40.39 -14.76 4.86
CA PRO A 647 -39.74 -14.73 6.17
C PRO A 647 -39.83 -13.39 6.93
N THR A 648 -40.17 -12.29 6.24
CA THR A 648 -40.18 -10.92 6.79
C THR A 648 -41.58 -10.40 7.13
N CYS A 649 -42.62 -11.16 6.78
CA CYS A 649 -44.00 -10.83 7.10
C CYS A 649 -44.19 -10.81 8.64
N PRO A 650 -45.00 -9.89 9.20
CA PRO A 650 -45.10 -9.70 10.65
C PRO A 650 -45.64 -10.95 11.35
N THR A 651 -45.02 -11.33 12.47
CA THR A 651 -45.50 -12.43 13.31
C THR A 651 -46.86 -12.10 13.92
N LYS A 652 -47.68 -13.13 14.20
CA LYS A 652 -49.01 -12.95 14.79
C LYS A 652 -49.00 -12.20 16.14
N CYS A 653 -47.87 -12.14 16.86
CA CYS A 653 -47.67 -11.22 17.99
C CYS A 653 -48.03 -9.74 17.67
N ILE A 654 -47.79 -9.26 16.45
CA ILE A 654 -48.08 -7.88 16.06
C ILE A 654 -49.55 -7.73 15.64
N GLU A 655 -50.08 -8.73 14.92
CA GLU A 655 -51.46 -8.77 14.44
C GLU A 655 -52.48 -8.89 15.60
N TYR A 656 -52.18 -9.71 16.60
CA TYR A 656 -53.08 -9.99 17.73
C TYR A 656 -53.00 -8.94 18.85
N LYS A 657 -51.96 -8.08 18.86
CA LYS A 657 -51.75 -7.03 19.87
C LYS A 657 -52.99 -6.13 20.10
N PRO A 658 -53.67 -5.57 19.07
CA PRO A 658 -54.81 -4.69 19.27
C PRO A 658 -56.01 -5.39 19.94
N CYS A 659 -56.25 -6.66 19.60
CA CYS A 659 -57.29 -7.47 20.21
C CYS A 659 -57.01 -7.76 21.68
N VAL A 660 -55.75 -8.09 22.03
CA VAL A 660 -55.34 -8.33 23.43
C VAL A 660 -55.51 -7.09 24.29
N MET A 661 -55.05 -5.93 23.82
CA MET A 661 -55.20 -4.66 24.55
C MET A 661 -56.67 -4.29 24.79
N CYS A 662 -57.51 -4.47 23.77
CA CYS A 662 -58.91 -4.11 23.84
C CYS A 662 -59.73 -5.07 24.72
N GLN A 663 -59.59 -6.39 24.55
CA GLN A 663 -60.38 -7.36 25.32
C GLN A 663 -59.99 -7.41 26.81
N GLN A 664 -58.70 -7.27 27.16
CA GLN A 664 -58.24 -7.41 28.54
C GLN A 664 -58.33 -6.11 29.35
N TRP A 665 -58.01 -4.96 28.75
CA TRP A 665 -57.91 -3.68 29.47
C TRP A 665 -58.74 -2.53 28.86
N GLY A 666 -59.48 -2.76 27.76
CA GLY A 666 -60.23 -1.69 27.09
C GLY A 666 -59.35 -0.63 26.42
N THR A 667 -58.11 -0.99 26.04
CA THR A 667 -57.07 -0.07 25.55
C THR A 667 -56.66 -0.37 24.11
N GLY A 668 -55.83 0.50 23.53
CA GLY A 668 -55.33 0.35 22.17
C GLY A 668 -56.22 0.99 21.09
N PRO A 669 -56.05 0.60 19.81
CA PRO A 669 -56.61 1.32 18.66
C PRO A 669 -57.95 0.78 18.14
N TYR A 670 -58.59 -0.17 18.84
CA TYR A 670 -59.87 -0.77 18.45
C TYR A 670 -61.00 -0.26 19.36
N ASP A 671 -62.14 0.00 18.75
CA ASP A 671 -63.40 0.43 19.36
C ASP A 671 -64.32 -0.77 19.67
N GLU A 672 -65.34 -0.56 20.50
CA GLU A 672 -66.16 -1.65 21.09
C GLU A 672 -66.80 -2.61 20.08
N GLU A 673 -67.04 -2.22 18.83
CA GLU A 673 -67.55 -3.14 17.81
C GLU A 673 -66.43 -3.96 17.17
N ARG A 674 -65.33 -3.32 16.73
CA ARG A 674 -64.17 -4.02 16.14
C ARG A 674 -63.43 -4.91 17.14
N CYS A 675 -63.54 -4.61 18.44
CA CYS A 675 -63.09 -5.46 19.53
C CYS A 675 -63.82 -6.82 19.60
N LYS A 676 -65.08 -6.86 19.14
CA LYS A 676 -65.93 -8.06 19.05
C LYS A 676 -65.74 -8.83 17.73
N GLU A 677 -65.10 -8.21 16.73
CA GLU A 677 -64.70 -8.86 15.47
C GLU A 677 -63.37 -9.63 15.58
N CYS A 678 -62.69 -9.55 16.73
CA CYS A 678 -61.44 -10.28 16.99
C CYS A 678 -61.66 -11.81 16.95
N PRO A 679 -60.81 -12.57 16.24
CA PRO A 679 -61.07 -13.99 15.92
C PRO A 679 -60.82 -14.99 17.07
N PHE A 680 -60.54 -14.50 18.28
CA PHE A 680 -60.31 -15.31 19.49
C PHE A 680 -60.74 -14.53 20.74
N THR A 681 -60.89 -15.25 21.85
CA THR A 681 -61.07 -14.66 23.19
C THR A 681 -59.81 -14.83 24.02
N VAL A 682 -59.39 -13.77 24.69
CA VAL A 682 -58.19 -13.73 25.53
C VAL A 682 -58.44 -14.36 26.90
N ILE A 683 -57.46 -15.12 27.40
CA ILE A 683 -57.49 -15.82 28.68
C ILE A 683 -56.48 -15.16 29.64
N PRO A 684 -56.90 -14.45 30.71
CA PRO A 684 -55.99 -13.92 31.71
C PRO A 684 -55.41 -15.02 32.60
N VAL A 685 -54.12 -14.88 32.95
CA VAL A 685 -53.37 -15.77 33.85
C VAL A 685 -52.38 -14.94 34.70
N GLU A 686 -52.02 -15.42 35.89
CA GLU A 686 -51.01 -14.78 36.74
C GLU A 686 -49.59 -14.90 36.12
N GLU A 687 -49.25 -16.09 35.62
CA GLU A 687 -48.01 -16.38 34.88
C GLU A 687 -48.32 -17.09 33.55
N LEU A 688 -47.49 -16.89 32.53
CA LEU A 688 -47.71 -17.46 31.19
C LEU A 688 -47.22 -18.92 31.12
N PRO A 689 -47.94 -19.82 30.43
CA PRO A 689 -47.56 -21.23 30.34
C PRO A 689 -46.32 -21.45 29.47
N GLU A 690 -45.41 -22.31 29.92
CA GLU A 690 -44.24 -22.72 29.14
C GLU A 690 -44.63 -23.72 28.03
N LEU A 691 -44.49 -23.30 26.77
CA LEU A 691 -44.64 -24.15 25.58
C LEU A 691 -43.29 -24.23 24.86
N ASN A 692 -42.81 -25.45 24.65
CA ASN A 692 -41.47 -25.75 24.12
C ASN A 692 -41.12 -24.86 22.89
N GLU A 693 -40.00 -24.14 23.02
CA GLU A 693 -39.41 -23.28 21.98
C GLU A 693 -40.26 -22.08 21.50
N THR A 694 -41.23 -21.61 22.30
CA THR A 694 -41.99 -20.37 21.99
C THR A 694 -41.76 -19.25 23.01
N THR A 695 -41.30 -18.09 22.52
CA THR A 695 -41.07 -16.89 23.34
C THR A 695 -42.34 -16.04 23.46
N ALA A 696 -42.66 -15.56 24.66
CA ALA A 696 -43.83 -14.69 24.87
C ALA A 696 -43.70 -13.33 24.14
N CYS A 697 -44.82 -12.85 23.58
CA CYS A 697 -44.94 -11.53 22.97
C CYS A 697 -44.91 -10.43 24.06
N GLN A 698 -43.88 -9.59 24.08
CA GLN A 698 -43.73 -8.47 25.02
C GLN A 698 -44.03 -7.14 24.33
N PHE A 699 -44.84 -6.28 24.95
CA PHE A 699 -45.16 -4.95 24.42
C PHE A 699 -45.39 -3.91 25.51
N VAL A 700 -45.11 -2.64 25.21
CA VAL A 700 -45.59 -1.49 25.99
C VAL A 700 -46.98 -1.07 25.50
N ASP A 701 -47.85 -0.67 26.44
CA ASP A 701 -49.13 0.00 26.18
C ASP A 701 -48.96 1.53 26.24
N PRO A 702 -49.21 2.27 25.13
CA PRO A 702 -49.15 3.74 25.12
C PRO A 702 -50.20 4.46 25.98
N ALA A 703 -51.14 3.74 26.62
CA ALA A 703 -52.14 4.34 27.51
C ALA A 703 -51.61 4.65 28.91
N ASP A 704 -50.67 3.85 29.41
CA ASP A 704 -50.08 3.97 30.76
C ASP A 704 -48.54 3.81 30.81
N ASP A 705 -47.88 3.66 29.65
CA ASP A 705 -46.44 3.37 29.49
C ASP A 705 -45.96 2.11 30.26
N CYS A 706 -46.89 1.22 30.62
CA CYS A 706 -46.60 -0.04 31.29
C CYS A 706 -46.37 -1.19 30.29
N THR A 707 -45.55 -2.17 30.67
CA THR A 707 -45.23 -3.34 29.84
C THR A 707 -46.17 -4.51 30.14
N PHE A 708 -46.68 -5.15 29.10
CA PHE A 708 -47.52 -6.34 29.18
C PHE A 708 -47.00 -7.47 28.31
N TYR A 709 -47.39 -8.71 28.65
CA TYR A 709 -46.88 -9.94 28.06
C TYR A 709 -48.04 -10.87 27.73
N TYR A 710 -47.98 -11.54 26.58
CA TYR A 710 -48.95 -12.56 26.20
C TYR A 710 -48.31 -13.65 25.33
N LEU A 711 -48.91 -14.84 25.31
CA LEU A 711 -48.50 -15.97 24.47
C LEU A 711 -49.70 -16.44 23.64
N TYR A 712 -49.47 -16.94 22.43
CA TYR A 712 -50.52 -17.52 21.60
C TYR A 712 -50.12 -18.90 21.09
N TYR A 713 -51.10 -19.80 21.00
CA TYR A 713 -51.03 -21.06 20.28
C TYR A 713 -52.07 -21.05 19.16
N TYR A 714 -51.70 -21.51 17.98
CA TYR A 714 -52.56 -21.54 16.80
C TYR A 714 -52.51 -22.92 16.17
N ASP A 715 -53.67 -23.56 16.06
CA ASP A 715 -53.80 -24.89 15.45
C ASP A 715 -54.12 -24.76 13.96
N GLU A 716 -53.11 -24.99 13.11
CA GLU A 716 -53.24 -24.93 11.66
C GLU A 716 -54.23 -25.97 11.09
N ALA A 717 -54.58 -27.02 11.84
CA ALA A 717 -55.55 -28.03 11.41
C ALA A 717 -57.01 -27.62 11.68
N THR A 718 -57.27 -26.67 12.58
CA THR A 718 -58.63 -26.19 12.93
C THR A 718 -58.85 -24.70 12.73
N ASP A 719 -57.83 -23.95 12.29
CA ASP A 719 -57.82 -22.49 12.08
C ASP A 719 -58.26 -21.70 13.33
N ASN A 720 -57.86 -22.18 14.51
CA ASN A 720 -58.29 -21.62 15.80
C ASN A 720 -57.08 -21.14 16.62
N ALA A 721 -57.24 -19.99 17.28
CA ALA A 721 -56.19 -19.33 18.06
C ALA A 721 -56.57 -19.25 19.55
N THR A 722 -55.68 -19.73 20.42
CA THR A 722 -55.78 -19.57 21.89
C THR A 722 -54.73 -18.57 22.35
N VAL A 723 -55.11 -17.60 23.18
CA VAL A 723 -54.23 -16.49 23.59
C VAL A 723 -54.30 -16.30 25.11
N TRP A 724 -53.15 -16.44 25.79
CA TRP A 724 -53.00 -16.22 27.22
C TRP A 724 -52.29 -14.89 27.50
N VAL A 725 -52.80 -14.08 28.43
CA VAL A 725 -52.24 -12.77 28.79
C VAL A 725 -51.90 -12.70 30.28
N ARG A 726 -50.78 -12.09 30.65
CA ARG A 726 -50.44 -11.85 32.06
C ARG A 726 -51.36 -10.76 32.62
N GLU A 727 -52.09 -11.03 33.68
CA GLU A 727 -53.21 -10.18 34.15
C GLU A 727 -52.77 -8.77 34.59
N HIS A 728 -51.57 -8.63 35.16
CA HIS A 728 -51.01 -7.37 35.64
C HIS A 728 -49.84 -6.88 34.76
N LYS A 729 -49.82 -5.58 34.46
CA LYS A 729 -48.74 -4.90 33.72
C LYS A 729 -47.58 -4.48 34.65
N ASP A 730 -46.37 -4.39 34.11
CA ASP A 730 -45.20 -3.84 34.80
C ASP A 730 -45.04 -2.33 34.53
N CYS A 731 -45.17 -1.50 35.56
CA CYS A 731 -45.16 -0.03 35.47
C CYS A 731 -43.97 0.61 36.22
N PRO A 732 -43.32 1.67 35.68
CA PRO A 732 -42.25 2.39 36.39
C PRO A 732 -42.80 3.36 37.46
N PRO A 733 -42.02 3.64 38.54
CA PRO A 733 -42.45 4.57 39.60
C PRO A 733 -42.36 6.06 39.18
N PRO A 734 -43.27 6.93 39.66
CA PRO A 734 -43.39 8.32 39.21
C PRO A 734 -42.28 9.25 39.72
N VAL A 735 -41.84 10.19 38.87
CA VAL A 735 -40.69 11.09 39.10
C VAL A 735 -41.13 12.44 39.72
N PRO A 736 -40.45 12.98 40.76
CA PRO A 736 -40.86 14.21 41.45
C PRO A 736 -40.52 15.50 40.68
N VAL A 737 -41.32 15.83 39.67
CA VAL A 737 -41.15 16.98 38.75
C VAL A 737 -40.86 18.32 39.46
N LEU A 738 -41.50 18.57 40.61
CA LEU A 738 -41.39 19.85 41.33
C LEU A 738 -39.94 20.19 41.74
N ALA A 739 -39.14 19.19 42.13
CA ALA A 739 -37.75 19.39 42.54
C ALA A 739 -36.86 19.81 41.36
N ILE A 740 -37.10 19.23 40.18
CA ILE A 740 -36.35 19.52 38.94
C ILE A 740 -36.60 20.96 38.49
N VAL A 741 -37.85 21.41 38.47
CA VAL A 741 -38.22 22.77 38.05
C VAL A 741 -37.60 23.83 38.97
N LEU A 742 -37.64 23.63 40.29
CA LEU A 742 -37.03 24.55 41.25
C LEU A 742 -35.51 24.62 41.12
N GLY A 743 -34.84 23.49 40.88
CA GLY A 743 -33.39 23.44 40.66
C GLY A 743 -32.95 24.21 39.41
N VAL A 744 -33.67 24.07 38.29
CA VAL A 744 -33.37 24.79 37.04
C VAL A 744 -33.54 26.30 37.21
N ILE A 745 -34.61 26.76 37.88
CA ILE A 745 -34.84 28.19 38.14
C ILE A 745 -33.72 28.78 39.01
N ALA A 746 -33.32 28.08 40.07
CA ALA A 746 -32.22 28.52 40.93
C ALA A 746 -30.89 28.64 40.17
N GLY A 747 -30.56 27.66 39.32
CA GLY A 747 -29.35 27.67 38.50
C GLY A 747 -29.25 28.87 37.57
N ILE A 748 -30.34 29.22 36.87
CA ILE A 748 -30.39 30.37 35.95
C ILE A 748 -30.14 31.69 36.70
N VAL A 749 -30.76 31.88 37.87
CA VAL A 749 -30.60 33.11 38.68
C VAL A 749 -29.17 33.24 39.21
N ILE A 750 -28.56 32.14 39.68
CA ILE A 750 -27.18 32.13 40.18
C ILE A 750 -26.20 32.45 39.05
N LEU A 751 -26.37 31.85 37.85
CA LEU A 751 -25.51 32.11 36.71
C LEU A 751 -25.56 33.59 36.27
N GLY A 752 -26.76 34.19 36.24
CA GLY A 752 -26.94 35.61 35.94
C GLY A 752 -26.29 36.54 36.97
N LEU A 753 -26.36 36.21 38.26
CA LEU A 753 -25.70 36.97 39.32
C LEU A 753 -24.16 36.87 39.22
N ILE A 754 -23.62 35.70 38.90
CA ILE A 754 -22.16 35.52 38.69
C ILE A 754 -21.71 36.35 37.49
N LEU A 755 -22.43 36.33 36.36
CA LEU A 755 -22.11 37.15 35.19
C LEU A 755 -22.14 38.66 35.49
N LEU A 756 -23.12 39.13 36.26
CA LEU A 756 -23.19 40.54 36.70
C LEU A 756 -22.05 40.92 37.66
N LEU A 757 -21.62 40.01 38.55
CA LEU A 757 -20.47 40.24 39.42
C LEU A 757 -19.15 40.27 38.65
N VAL A 758 -18.95 39.36 37.68
CA VAL A 758 -17.77 39.35 36.80
C VAL A 758 -17.73 40.62 35.93
N TRP A 759 -18.86 41.00 35.31
CA TRP A 759 -18.96 42.24 34.54
C TRP A 759 -18.64 43.47 35.40
N LYS A 760 -19.22 43.57 36.60
CA LYS A 760 -18.96 44.68 37.52
C LYS A 760 -17.54 44.71 38.08
N LEU A 761 -16.89 43.56 38.23
CA LEU A 761 -15.47 43.48 38.60
C LEU A 761 -14.58 43.99 37.45
N LEU A 762 -14.86 43.56 36.21
CA LEU A 762 -14.12 43.99 35.03
C LEU A 762 -14.27 45.49 34.75
N THR A 763 -15.47 46.06 34.87
CA THR A 763 -15.68 47.51 34.71
C THR A 763 -14.99 48.30 35.82
N VAL A 764 -15.09 47.88 37.09
CA VAL A 764 -14.38 48.57 38.20
C VAL A 764 -12.86 48.49 38.06
N LEU A 765 -12.31 47.40 37.51
CA LEU A 765 -10.88 47.30 37.21
C LEU A 765 -10.48 48.23 36.06
N HIS A 766 -11.29 48.32 35.00
CA HIS A 766 -11.06 49.22 33.87
C HIS A 766 -11.18 50.70 34.27
N ASP A 767 -12.26 51.09 34.95
CA ASP A 767 -12.48 52.44 35.47
C ASP A 767 -11.35 52.87 36.42
N ARG A 768 -10.82 51.96 37.25
CA ARG A 768 -9.70 52.24 38.15
C ARG A 768 -8.37 52.42 37.40
N ALA A 769 -8.18 51.73 36.28
CA ALA A 769 -7.01 51.90 35.41
C ALA A 769 -7.07 53.23 34.64
N GLU A 770 -8.22 53.54 34.01
CA GLU A 770 -8.43 54.82 33.32
C GLU A 770 -8.41 56.01 34.31
N TYR A 771 -8.93 55.87 35.53
CA TYR A 771 -8.80 56.91 36.56
C TYR A 771 -7.34 57.16 36.97
N ALA A 772 -6.52 56.12 37.10
CA ALA A 772 -5.09 56.26 37.40
C ALA A 772 -4.34 56.95 36.24
N LYS A 773 -4.65 56.56 35.00
CA LYS A 773 -4.13 57.17 33.77
C LYS A 773 -4.53 58.65 33.65
N PHE A 774 -5.82 58.96 33.78
CA PHE A 774 -6.34 60.33 33.77
C PHE A 774 -5.71 61.20 34.87
N ASN A 775 -5.50 60.66 36.08
CA ASN A 775 -4.87 61.41 37.15
C ASN A 775 -3.38 61.69 36.89
N ASN A 776 -2.66 60.79 36.21
CA ASN A 776 -1.30 61.05 35.72
C ASN A 776 -1.28 62.11 34.61
N GLU A 777 -2.16 62.00 33.61
CA GLU A 777 -2.30 62.99 32.53
C GLU A 777 -2.62 64.39 33.09
N ARG A 778 -3.53 64.47 34.07
CA ARG A 778 -3.91 65.72 34.75
C ARG A 778 -2.82 66.29 35.68
N LEU A 779 -1.77 65.53 36.00
CA LEU A 779 -0.59 66.00 36.72
C LEU A 779 0.51 66.51 35.77
N MET A 780 0.49 66.10 34.48
CA MET A 780 1.51 66.46 33.50
C MET A 780 1.10 67.62 32.56
N ALA A 781 -0.20 67.85 32.36
CA ALA A 781 -0.71 68.90 31.47
C ALA A 781 -0.65 70.31 32.09
N LYS A 782 0.48 71.01 31.94
CA LYS A 782 0.52 72.48 31.99
C LYS A 782 0.16 73.07 30.61
N TRP A 783 -0.56 74.20 30.61
CA TRP A 783 -0.86 74.95 29.39
C TRP A 783 0.41 75.54 28.76
N ASP A 784 0.39 75.64 27.43
CA ASP A 784 0.73 76.91 26.77
C ASP A 784 -0.24 77.15 25.59
N THR A 785 -0.36 78.40 25.16
CA THR A 785 -1.37 78.88 24.20
C THR A 785 -0.72 79.56 23.00
N ASN A 786 -1.15 79.22 21.77
CA ASN A 786 -1.27 80.18 20.66
C ASN A 786 -2.04 79.57 19.46
N GLU A 787 -2.50 80.43 18.54
CA GLU A 787 -3.58 80.11 17.60
C GLU A 787 -3.14 79.55 16.22
N ASN A 788 -4.12 78.92 15.56
CA ASN A 788 -4.10 78.37 14.21
C ASN A 788 -4.24 79.45 13.12
N PRO A 789 -3.34 79.53 12.12
CA PRO A 789 -3.52 80.35 10.93
C PRO A 789 -3.90 79.55 9.65
N ILE A 790 -4.99 79.98 8.99
CA ILE A 790 -5.27 79.83 7.53
C ILE A 790 -5.69 78.40 7.06
N TYR A 791 -6.87 78.12 6.49
CA TYR A 791 -7.98 78.99 6.07
C TYR A 791 -9.39 78.36 6.24
N LYS A 792 -10.07 77.97 5.15
CA LYS A 792 -11.54 77.74 5.03
C LYS A 792 -11.85 76.84 3.80
N GLN A 793 -13.07 76.39 3.47
CA GLN A 793 -14.42 76.66 4.01
C GLN A 793 -15.37 75.44 3.81
N ALA A 794 -16.65 75.58 4.19
CA ALA A 794 -17.70 74.55 4.16
C ALA A 794 -18.61 74.59 2.91
N THR A 795 -19.45 73.56 2.75
CA THR A 795 -20.82 73.72 2.21
C THR A 795 -21.76 72.62 2.72
N THR A 796 -23.08 72.85 2.64
CA THR A 796 -24.11 72.10 3.38
C THR A 796 -25.37 71.85 2.54
N THR A 797 -26.02 70.68 2.67
CA THR A 797 -27.47 70.57 2.36
C THR A 797 -28.16 69.45 3.15
N PHE A 798 -29.44 69.68 3.49
CA PHE A 798 -30.37 68.74 4.13
C PHE A 798 -31.49 68.37 3.13
N ARG A 799 -32.15 67.20 3.29
CA ARG A 799 -33.54 67.01 2.82
C ARG A 799 -34.29 65.86 3.50
N ASN A 800 -35.62 66.03 3.55
CA ASN A 800 -36.67 65.23 4.20
C ASN A 800 -38.03 65.82 3.69
N PRO A 801 -39.23 65.20 3.75
CA PRO A 801 -39.65 63.79 3.92
C PRO A 801 -40.69 63.29 2.85
N VAL A 802 -41.23 62.06 3.03
CA VAL A 802 -42.53 61.48 2.53
C VAL A 802 -42.72 61.14 1.01
N TYR A 803 -43.63 60.17 0.79
CA TYR A 803 -44.30 59.67 -0.45
C TYR A 803 -43.53 58.69 -1.37
N ALA A 804 -44.14 57.65 -1.96
CA ALA A 804 -45.36 56.85 -1.64
C ALA A 804 -45.50 55.62 -2.58
N GLY A 805 -46.35 54.63 -2.22
CA GLY A 805 -46.87 53.61 -3.15
C GLY A 805 -46.08 52.28 -3.17
N ASN A 806 -46.33 51.24 -2.36
CA ASN A 806 -47.56 50.50 -1.98
C ASN A 806 -48.05 49.46 -3.01
N LYS A 807 -47.92 48.16 -2.67
CA LYS A 807 -49.02 47.18 -2.81
C LYS A 807 -48.75 45.85 -2.05
N ASN A 808 -49.58 45.59 -1.03
CA ASN A 808 -50.04 44.28 -0.52
C ASN A 808 -48.99 43.24 -0.03
N LYS A 809 -49.27 42.39 0.97
CA LYS A 809 -50.32 42.35 2.01
C LYS A 809 -49.75 41.51 3.18
N GLY A 810 -49.92 41.94 4.42
CA GLY A 810 -49.38 41.24 5.60
C GLY A 810 -50.33 40.17 6.17
N LEU A 811 -49.94 39.58 7.30
CA LEU A 811 -50.81 38.74 8.14
C LEU A 811 -50.51 38.99 9.62
N PHE A 812 -51.55 38.97 10.47
CA PHE A 812 -51.44 39.19 11.92
C PHE A 812 -51.79 37.91 12.70
N ILE A 813 -51.33 37.85 13.95
CA ILE A 813 -51.31 36.65 14.80
C ILE A 813 -52.64 36.48 15.55
N LYS A 814 -53.27 35.29 15.52
CA LYS A 814 -53.61 34.47 16.73
C LYS A 814 -54.46 33.20 16.50
N VAL A 815 -54.05 32.14 17.21
CA VAL A 815 -54.85 31.01 17.77
C VAL A 815 -55.60 30.06 16.81
N ALA A 816 -55.15 28.81 16.73
CA ALA A 816 -55.99 27.62 16.54
C ALA A 816 -55.32 26.34 17.10
N ARG A 817 -56.12 25.30 17.35
CA ARG A 817 -55.74 24.01 17.97
C ARG A 817 -54.95 23.08 17.04
N PHE A 818 -54.16 22.19 17.64
CA PHE A 818 -53.74 20.90 17.06
C PHE A 818 -54.94 19.93 17.01
N ARG A 819 -55.19 19.25 15.87
CA ARG A 819 -55.77 17.88 15.80
C ARG A 819 -55.70 17.27 14.38
N LEU A 820 -55.05 16.11 14.30
CA LEU A 820 -55.40 14.88 13.53
C LEU A 820 -55.68 14.90 12.01
N LEU A 821 -54.99 13.97 11.31
CA LEU A 821 -55.43 13.16 10.13
C LEU A 821 -55.71 13.91 8.79
N THR A 822 -55.71 13.33 7.57
CA THR A 822 -55.18 12.05 7.00
C THR A 822 -55.16 12.11 5.46
N SER A 823 -54.13 11.51 4.83
CA SER A 823 -54.21 10.87 3.49
C SER A 823 -54.55 11.80 2.29
N THR A 824 -54.67 11.38 1.01
CA THR A 824 -54.70 10.06 0.35
C THR A 824 -53.98 10.06 -1.02
N ILE A 825 -52.97 9.20 -1.15
CA ILE A 825 -52.61 8.28 -2.25
C ILE A 825 -52.84 8.67 -3.73
N ARG A 826 -51.74 8.73 -4.50
CA ARG A 826 -51.42 8.06 -5.82
C ARG A 826 -50.25 8.82 -6.48
N ARG A 827 -49.29 8.27 -7.24
CA ARG A 827 -48.83 6.91 -7.65
C ARG A 827 -47.43 7.13 -8.32
N MET A 828 -46.53 6.20 -8.61
CA MET A 828 -46.40 4.73 -8.52
C MET A 828 -44.90 4.36 -8.64
N VAL A 829 -44.47 3.13 -8.29
CA VAL A 829 -43.08 2.61 -8.42
C VAL A 829 -42.07 3.21 -7.43
N SER A 830 -41.14 2.39 -6.96
CA SER A 830 -39.82 2.84 -6.51
C SER A 830 -38.79 1.74 -6.71
N SER A 831 -37.88 1.98 -7.66
CA SER A 831 -36.47 1.69 -7.47
C SER A 831 -36.06 2.06 -6.03
N THR A 832 -35.18 1.30 -5.37
CA THR A 832 -34.69 1.61 -4.01
C THR A 832 -34.35 3.09 -3.92
N GLU A 833 -35.22 3.88 -3.29
CA GLU A 833 -35.31 5.27 -3.71
C GLU A 833 -34.10 6.01 -3.15
N LEU A 834 -33.15 6.30 -4.05
CA LEU A 834 -31.93 7.04 -3.72
C LEU A 834 -32.36 8.24 -2.89
N THR A 835 -31.74 8.40 -1.72
CA THR A 835 -32.10 9.52 -0.84
C THR A 835 -31.95 10.82 -1.62
N PRO A 836 -32.67 11.91 -1.29
CA PRO A 836 -32.61 13.12 -2.12
C PRO A 836 -31.18 13.63 -2.35
N ILE A 837 -30.26 13.44 -1.40
CA ILE A 837 -28.82 13.71 -1.56
C ILE A 837 -28.14 12.72 -2.53
N GLU A 838 -28.41 11.41 -2.45
CA GLU A 838 -27.82 10.43 -3.37
C GLU A 838 -28.39 10.56 -4.81
N LYS A 839 -29.66 10.96 -4.97
CA LYS A 839 -30.22 11.40 -6.27
C LYS A 839 -29.42 12.57 -6.83
N ALA A 840 -29.14 13.58 -6.00
CA ALA A 840 -28.34 14.72 -6.39
C ALA A 840 -26.93 14.28 -6.84
N LYS A 841 -26.18 13.55 -6.01
CA LYS A 841 -24.84 13.04 -6.36
C LYS A 841 -24.82 12.29 -7.69
N ARG A 842 -25.80 11.40 -7.93
CA ARG A 842 -25.94 10.68 -9.20
C ARG A 842 -26.21 11.62 -10.37
N GLN A 843 -27.12 12.57 -10.21
CA GLN A 843 -27.48 13.50 -11.28
C GLN A 843 -26.34 14.49 -11.62
N ALA A 844 -25.54 14.93 -10.64
CA ALA A 844 -24.33 15.71 -10.86
C ALA A 844 -23.29 14.92 -11.68
N ALA A 845 -23.01 13.68 -11.27
CA ALA A 845 -22.09 12.79 -11.97
C ALA A 845 -22.52 12.54 -13.42
N TYR A 846 -23.80 12.18 -13.63
CA TYR A 846 -24.36 11.91 -14.97
C TYR A 846 -24.32 13.17 -15.85
N ALA A 847 -24.81 14.32 -15.37
CA ALA A 847 -24.84 15.55 -16.18
C ALA A 847 -23.43 16.06 -16.56
N CYS A 848 -22.45 15.91 -15.68
CA CYS A 848 -21.06 16.22 -15.99
C CYS A 848 -20.49 15.23 -17.03
N ALA A 849 -20.75 13.94 -16.87
CA ALA A 849 -20.21 12.89 -17.72
C ALA A 849 -20.81 12.89 -19.14
N GLU A 850 -22.13 13.06 -19.26
CA GLU A 850 -22.83 13.16 -20.56
C GLU A 850 -22.36 14.36 -21.39
N LYS A 851 -21.94 15.45 -20.75
CA LYS A 851 -21.52 16.67 -21.43
C LYS A 851 -20.04 16.64 -21.85
N ASN A 852 -19.18 15.98 -21.07
CA ASN A 852 -17.72 16.17 -21.16
C ASN A 852 -16.93 14.92 -21.57
N ILE A 853 -17.51 13.72 -21.58
CA ILE A 853 -16.81 12.47 -21.93
C ILE A 853 -17.22 12.01 -23.32
N ALA A 854 -16.24 11.65 -24.14
CA ALA A 854 -16.41 11.09 -25.48
C ALA A 854 -15.67 9.76 -25.64
N SER A 855 -15.98 9.01 -26.69
CA SER A 855 -15.23 7.80 -27.06
C SER A 855 -13.76 8.14 -27.34
N GLY A 856 -12.83 7.27 -26.93
CA GLY A 856 -11.38 7.52 -27.01
C GLY A 856 -10.82 8.42 -25.90
N CYS A 857 -11.64 8.90 -24.96
CA CYS A 857 -11.18 9.79 -23.88
C CYS A 857 -10.26 9.08 -22.89
N ARG A 858 -9.10 9.69 -22.62
CA ARG A 858 -8.20 9.35 -21.51
C ARG A 858 -8.67 10.11 -20.27
N LEU A 859 -9.24 9.41 -19.31
CA LEU A 859 -10.06 9.96 -18.24
C LEU A 859 -9.43 9.77 -16.85
N GLY A 860 -9.13 10.87 -16.17
CA GLY A 860 -8.90 10.87 -14.73
C GLY A 860 -10.21 10.65 -13.98
N VAL A 861 -10.27 9.61 -13.15
CA VAL A 861 -11.45 9.25 -12.37
C VAL A 861 -11.14 9.42 -10.89
N GLY A 862 -11.86 10.36 -10.28
CA GLY A 862 -11.70 10.79 -8.89
C GLY A 862 -12.04 9.77 -7.81
N SER A 863 -12.34 10.25 -6.60
CA SER A 863 -12.67 9.42 -5.44
C SER A 863 -13.85 9.92 -4.62
N GLY A 864 -14.35 9.08 -3.70
CA GLY A 864 -15.44 9.41 -2.79
C GLY A 864 -16.86 9.08 -3.31
N SER A 865 -17.88 9.39 -2.50
CA SER A 865 -19.25 8.86 -2.70
C SER A 865 -19.92 9.31 -4.01
N THR A 866 -19.58 10.49 -4.53
CA THR A 866 -20.18 11.01 -5.77
C THR A 866 -19.60 10.32 -7.00
N VAL A 867 -18.30 9.99 -6.98
CA VAL A 867 -17.59 9.38 -8.11
C VAL A 867 -18.03 7.93 -8.36
N LYS A 868 -18.59 7.24 -7.36
CA LYS A 868 -19.28 5.96 -7.57
C LYS A 868 -20.32 6.05 -8.70
N TYR A 869 -21.08 7.14 -8.77
CA TYR A 869 -22.10 7.34 -9.80
C TYR A 869 -21.52 7.76 -11.16
N LEU A 870 -20.30 8.30 -11.19
CA LEU A 870 -19.55 8.49 -12.44
C LEU A 870 -19.16 7.13 -13.01
N VAL A 871 -18.66 6.20 -12.19
CA VAL A 871 -18.35 4.83 -12.64
C VAL A 871 -19.62 4.11 -13.12
N GLU A 872 -20.74 4.24 -12.40
CA GLU A 872 -22.04 3.70 -12.83
C GLU A 872 -22.51 4.27 -14.19
N TYR A 873 -22.30 5.57 -14.42
CA TYR A 873 -22.54 6.16 -15.73
C TYR A 873 -21.63 5.55 -16.81
N LEU A 874 -20.32 5.50 -16.57
CA LEU A 874 -19.34 4.96 -17.52
C LEU A 874 -19.62 3.51 -17.88
N GLU A 875 -19.94 2.68 -16.88
CA GLU A 875 -20.39 1.29 -17.05
C GLU A 875 -21.59 1.22 -18.01
N SER A 876 -22.65 1.99 -17.73
CA SER A 876 -23.86 1.99 -18.56
C SER A 876 -23.62 2.53 -19.98
N ALA A 877 -22.74 3.53 -20.13
CA ALA A 877 -22.42 4.16 -21.40
C ALA A 877 -21.53 3.29 -22.29
N VAL A 878 -20.60 2.52 -21.71
CA VAL A 878 -19.81 1.53 -22.45
C VAL A 878 -20.63 0.29 -22.80
N LYS A 879 -21.42 -0.25 -21.85
CA LYS A 879 -22.29 -1.42 -22.10
C LYS A 879 -23.42 -1.14 -23.11
N SER A 880 -23.81 0.12 -23.31
CA SER A 880 -24.74 0.55 -24.37
C SER A 880 -24.05 0.99 -25.67
N GLY A 881 -22.71 0.96 -25.74
CA GLY A 881 -21.93 1.38 -26.91
C GLY A 881 -21.91 2.89 -27.18
N LYS A 882 -22.50 3.70 -26.28
CA LYS A 882 -22.51 5.18 -26.32
C LYS A 882 -21.11 5.77 -26.13
N LEU A 883 -20.27 5.11 -25.31
CA LEU A 883 -18.85 5.37 -25.18
C LEU A 883 -18.06 4.11 -25.57
N GLN A 884 -16.94 4.30 -26.26
CA GLN A 884 -16.06 3.22 -26.73
C GLN A 884 -14.60 3.65 -26.56
N ASN A 885 -13.69 2.70 -26.37
CA ASN A 885 -12.24 2.92 -26.28
C ASN A 885 -11.81 3.99 -25.25
N ILE A 886 -12.58 4.18 -24.18
CA ILE A 886 -12.17 5.04 -23.06
C ILE A 886 -11.15 4.32 -22.18
N VAL A 887 -10.22 5.06 -21.59
CA VAL A 887 -9.17 4.52 -20.71
C VAL A 887 -9.11 5.36 -19.44
N CYS A 888 -9.14 4.72 -18.27
CA CYS A 888 -9.34 5.39 -16.99
C CYS A 888 -8.13 5.30 -16.06
N VAL A 889 -7.65 6.44 -15.56
CA VAL A 889 -6.65 6.55 -14.48
C VAL A 889 -7.37 6.84 -13.15
N PRO A 890 -7.31 5.96 -12.14
CA PRO A 890 -8.01 6.14 -10.87
C PRO A 890 -7.19 6.93 -9.83
N THR A 891 -7.83 7.81 -9.06
CA THR A 891 -7.16 8.52 -7.95
C THR A 891 -7.03 7.71 -6.65
N SER A 892 -7.67 6.54 -6.55
CA SER A 892 -7.54 5.64 -5.39
C SER A 892 -7.67 4.16 -5.74
N PHE A 893 -7.24 3.30 -4.82
CA PHE A 893 -7.45 1.86 -4.87
C PHE A 893 -8.94 1.49 -4.96
N LEU A 894 -9.82 2.21 -4.25
CA LEU A 894 -11.26 1.97 -4.29
C LEU A 894 -11.85 2.30 -5.67
N THR A 895 -11.47 3.43 -6.26
CA THR A 895 -11.88 3.77 -7.63
C THR A 895 -11.28 2.80 -8.65
N LYS A 896 -10.02 2.39 -8.49
CA LYS A 896 -9.39 1.34 -9.33
C LYS A 896 -10.23 0.06 -9.31
N ARG A 897 -10.70 -0.35 -8.14
CA ARG A 897 -11.56 -1.53 -8.00
C ARG A 897 -12.92 -1.35 -8.67
N TRP A 898 -13.61 -0.23 -8.45
CA TRP A 898 -14.90 0.05 -9.09
C TRP A 898 -14.84 0.05 -10.62
N LEU A 899 -13.78 0.62 -11.22
CA LEU A 899 -13.61 0.62 -12.67
C LEU A 899 -13.38 -0.79 -13.24
N LEU A 900 -12.59 -1.62 -12.55
CA LEU A 900 -12.35 -3.01 -12.94
C LEU A 900 -13.63 -3.86 -12.79
N ASP A 901 -14.40 -3.70 -11.71
CA ASP A 901 -15.67 -4.40 -11.50
C ASP A 901 -16.75 -3.97 -12.51
N ALA A 902 -16.70 -2.73 -13.01
CA ALA A 902 -17.54 -2.24 -14.11
C ALA A 902 -17.16 -2.82 -15.48
N GLY A 903 -15.96 -3.40 -15.62
CA GLY A 903 -15.42 -3.90 -16.89
C GLY A 903 -14.84 -2.80 -17.79
N LEU A 904 -14.32 -1.72 -17.20
CA LEU A 904 -13.71 -0.58 -17.90
C LEU A 904 -12.18 -0.75 -18.01
N THR A 905 -11.59 -0.24 -19.09
CA THR A 905 -10.12 -0.25 -19.29
C THR A 905 -9.45 0.67 -18.27
N VAL A 906 -8.63 0.12 -17.38
CA VAL A 906 -7.89 0.86 -16.36
C VAL A 906 -6.40 0.91 -16.71
N THR A 907 -5.80 2.08 -16.51
CA THR A 907 -4.38 2.37 -16.78
C THR A 907 -3.77 3.18 -15.62
N ASP A 908 -2.50 3.54 -15.75
CA ASP A 908 -1.74 4.42 -14.86
C ASP A 908 -1.13 5.59 -15.66
N LEU A 909 -0.45 6.51 -14.95
CA LEU A 909 0.19 7.67 -15.58
C LEU A 909 1.50 7.33 -16.30
N ASP A 910 2.15 6.21 -15.99
CA ASP A 910 3.33 5.76 -16.72
C ASP A 910 2.94 5.29 -18.13
N SER A 911 1.84 4.54 -18.21
CA SER A 911 1.24 4.07 -19.46
C SER A 911 0.38 5.14 -20.16
N THR A 912 -0.06 6.19 -19.46
CA THR A 912 -0.96 7.22 -19.98
C THR A 912 -0.73 8.59 -19.28
N PRO A 913 0.39 9.27 -19.55
CA PRO A 913 0.83 10.47 -18.80
C PRO A 913 0.02 11.74 -19.10
N GLU A 914 -0.68 11.80 -20.23
CA GLU A 914 -1.64 12.86 -20.54
C GLU A 914 -3.07 12.34 -20.45
N LEU A 915 -3.93 13.10 -19.78
CA LEU A 915 -5.37 12.88 -19.72
C LEU A 915 -6.11 14.04 -20.39
N ASP A 916 -7.25 13.75 -21.02
CA ASP A 916 -8.01 14.76 -21.75
C ASP A 916 -9.10 15.40 -20.86
N VAL A 917 -9.56 14.68 -19.83
CA VAL A 917 -10.48 15.14 -18.80
C VAL A 917 -10.15 14.44 -17.47
N CYS A 918 -10.27 15.14 -16.34
CA CYS A 918 -10.42 14.55 -15.01
C CYS A 918 -11.75 14.97 -14.38
N ILE A 919 -12.47 14.04 -13.74
CA ILE A 919 -13.73 14.31 -13.03
C ILE A 919 -13.67 13.73 -11.62
N ASP A 920 -13.92 14.56 -10.62
CA ASP A 920 -13.75 14.20 -9.20
C ASP A 920 -14.80 14.86 -8.28
N GLY A 921 -14.98 14.31 -7.08
CA GLY A 921 -15.79 14.90 -6.02
C GLY A 921 -15.04 15.98 -5.23
N ALA A 922 -15.80 16.78 -4.47
CA ALA A 922 -15.26 17.74 -3.50
C ALA A 922 -15.95 17.63 -2.13
N ASP A 923 -15.20 17.96 -1.09
CA ASP A 923 -15.67 18.03 0.30
C ASP A 923 -16.29 19.38 0.63
N GLU A 924 -15.90 20.44 -0.09
CA GLU A 924 -16.50 21.78 -0.10
C GLU A 924 -15.99 22.56 -1.32
N VAL A 925 -16.77 23.51 -1.85
CA VAL A 925 -16.39 24.38 -2.98
C VAL A 925 -16.94 25.79 -2.76
N ASP A 926 -16.09 26.81 -2.92
CA ASP A 926 -16.48 28.21 -2.72
C ASP A 926 -16.87 28.96 -4.02
N ALA A 927 -17.34 30.21 -3.87
CA ALA A 927 -17.69 31.09 -4.99
C ALA A 927 -16.49 31.49 -5.88
N HIS A 928 -15.25 31.25 -5.42
CA HIS A 928 -14.04 31.45 -6.19
C HIS A 928 -13.69 30.24 -7.07
N PHE A 929 -14.38 29.10 -6.90
CA PHE A 929 -14.08 27.77 -7.44
C PHE A 929 -12.88 27.08 -6.75
N THR A 930 -12.48 27.61 -5.58
CA THR A 930 -11.56 26.93 -4.67
C THR A 930 -12.28 25.73 -4.07
N CYS A 931 -11.66 24.56 -4.07
CA CYS A 931 -12.23 23.34 -3.48
C CYS A 931 -11.39 22.84 -2.31
N ILE A 932 -12.04 22.32 -1.27
CA ILE A 932 -11.43 21.37 -0.34
C ILE A 932 -11.78 19.96 -0.81
N LYS A 933 -10.75 19.11 -0.83
CA LYS A 933 -10.76 17.69 -1.18
C LYS A 933 -9.93 16.89 -0.16
N GLY A 934 -9.92 15.56 -0.25
CA GLY A 934 -9.16 14.71 0.66
C GLY A 934 -9.90 14.26 1.93
N GLY A 935 -11.21 14.47 2.05
CA GLY A 935 -12.03 13.84 3.08
C GLY A 935 -11.95 12.31 3.05
N GLY A 936 -11.72 11.73 1.86
CA GLY A 936 -11.41 10.30 1.67
C GLY A 936 -9.94 9.90 1.85
N GLY A 937 -9.01 10.84 2.08
CA GLY A 937 -7.58 10.55 2.28
C GLY A 937 -6.79 10.21 1.02
N CYS A 938 -7.24 10.66 -0.16
CA CYS A 938 -6.63 10.35 -1.47
C CYS A 938 -5.98 11.57 -2.16
N LEU A 939 -5.83 12.70 -1.45
CA LEU A 939 -5.65 14.02 -2.07
C LEU A 939 -4.38 14.21 -2.93
N ALA A 940 -3.26 13.55 -2.62
CA ALA A 940 -2.06 13.69 -3.45
C ALA A 940 -2.30 13.06 -4.84
N ARG A 941 -2.92 11.88 -4.89
CA ARG A 941 -3.29 11.23 -6.17
C ARG A 941 -4.39 12.01 -6.90
N GLU A 942 -5.39 12.52 -6.17
CA GLU A 942 -6.41 13.39 -6.75
C GLU A 942 -5.78 14.60 -7.47
N LYS A 943 -4.75 15.24 -6.88
CA LYS A 943 -4.10 16.41 -7.48
C LYS A 943 -3.12 16.06 -8.60
N ILE A 944 -2.35 14.97 -8.47
CA ILE A 944 -1.45 14.48 -9.54
C ILE A 944 -2.24 14.12 -10.81
N VAL A 945 -3.33 13.33 -10.67
CA VAL A 945 -4.19 12.95 -11.81
C VAL A 945 -4.96 14.15 -12.38
N GLN A 946 -5.36 15.11 -11.54
CA GLN A 946 -5.94 16.37 -12.01
C GLN A 946 -4.93 17.20 -12.82
N ASN A 947 -3.67 17.28 -12.38
CA ASN A 947 -2.62 18.04 -13.06
C ASN A 947 -2.20 17.41 -14.40
N ALA A 948 -2.33 16.09 -14.52
CA ALA A 948 -2.15 15.37 -15.80
C ALA A 948 -3.29 15.61 -16.81
N ALA A 949 -4.39 16.27 -16.43
CA ALA A 949 -5.59 16.42 -17.25
C ALA A 949 -5.75 17.82 -17.88
N LYS A 950 -6.07 17.85 -19.18
CA LYS A 950 -6.32 19.09 -19.96
C LYS A 950 -7.57 19.87 -19.53
N LYS A 951 -8.48 19.23 -18.78
CA LYS A 951 -9.66 19.83 -18.16
C LYS A 951 -9.98 19.15 -16.83
N PHE A 952 -10.48 19.92 -15.86
CA PHE A 952 -10.90 19.38 -14.56
C PHE A 952 -12.32 19.81 -14.19
N PHE A 953 -13.17 18.83 -13.89
CA PHE A 953 -14.56 19.05 -13.50
C PHE A 953 -14.86 18.49 -12.12
N VAL A 954 -15.60 19.26 -11.32
CA VAL A 954 -15.99 18.87 -9.96
C VAL A 954 -17.47 18.50 -9.93
N ILE A 955 -17.80 17.33 -9.36
CA ILE A 955 -19.17 16.82 -9.21
C ILE A 955 -19.59 16.76 -7.74
N ALA A 956 -20.67 17.44 -7.38
CA ALA A 956 -21.10 17.54 -5.99
C ALA A 956 -22.63 17.67 -5.84
N ASP A 957 -23.14 17.37 -4.64
CA ASP A 957 -24.49 17.77 -4.25
C ASP A 957 -24.48 19.20 -3.66
N SER A 958 -25.63 19.85 -3.63
CA SER A 958 -25.75 21.26 -3.24
C SER A 958 -25.46 21.55 -1.76
N SER A 959 -25.18 20.56 -0.90
CA SER A 959 -24.64 20.80 0.45
C SER A 959 -23.13 21.09 0.47
N LYS A 960 -22.50 21.06 -0.72
CA LYS A 960 -21.07 21.38 -0.93
C LYS A 960 -20.83 22.76 -1.55
N GLU A 961 -21.88 23.48 -1.91
CA GLU A 961 -21.80 24.85 -2.43
C GLU A 961 -21.75 25.85 -1.26
N SER A 962 -20.66 26.60 -1.15
CA SER A 962 -20.42 27.57 -0.07
C SER A 962 -20.02 28.94 -0.64
N VAL A 963 -20.18 30.01 0.15
CA VAL A 963 -19.72 31.35 -0.26
C VAL A 963 -18.21 31.48 -0.02
N LYS A 964 -17.73 30.94 1.10
CA LYS A 964 -16.31 30.77 1.44
C LYS A 964 -16.04 29.34 1.93
N LEU A 965 -14.81 28.87 1.74
CA LEU A 965 -14.33 27.64 2.38
C LEU A 965 -14.38 27.78 3.92
N GLY A 966 -14.76 26.70 4.61
CA GLY A 966 -14.98 26.65 6.05
C GLY A 966 -16.43 26.90 6.49
N GLU A 967 -17.42 26.87 5.59
CA GLU A 967 -18.84 27.02 5.95
C GLU A 967 -19.50 25.67 6.25
N HIS A 968 -19.10 24.62 5.55
CA HIS A 968 -19.63 23.26 5.60
C HIS A 968 -18.54 22.19 5.85
N PHE A 969 -17.27 22.48 5.52
CA PHE A 969 -16.14 21.59 5.82
C PHE A 969 -15.03 22.34 6.57
N ASN A 970 -14.83 22.01 7.85
CA ASN A 970 -14.15 22.89 8.80
C ASN A 970 -12.61 22.83 8.76
N HIS A 971 -12.02 21.99 7.91
CA HIS A 971 -10.58 21.70 7.93
C HIS A 971 -10.03 21.40 6.54
N VAL A 972 -8.76 21.70 6.31
CA VAL A 972 -8.02 21.24 5.13
C VAL A 972 -7.34 19.91 5.47
N PRO A 973 -7.61 18.82 4.74
CA PRO A 973 -6.83 17.60 4.83
C PRO A 973 -5.45 17.81 4.23
N ILE A 974 -4.39 17.32 4.87
CA ILE A 974 -3.01 17.43 4.40
C ILE A 974 -2.37 16.05 4.47
N GLU A 975 -1.77 15.60 3.38
CA GLU A 975 -0.99 14.36 3.32
C GLU A 975 0.44 14.65 3.76
N VAL A 976 0.94 13.93 4.76
CA VAL A 976 2.25 14.15 5.39
C VAL A 976 3.06 12.87 5.46
N LEU A 977 4.38 12.99 5.29
CA LEU A 977 5.30 11.88 5.48
C LEU A 977 5.22 11.39 6.94
N PRO A 978 5.13 10.08 7.22
CA PRO A 978 4.90 9.58 8.58
C PRO A 978 5.89 10.09 9.64
N PHE A 979 7.18 10.19 9.30
CA PHE A 979 8.21 10.72 10.20
C PHE A 979 8.01 12.21 10.52
N ALA A 980 7.51 12.99 9.55
CA ALA A 980 7.35 14.44 9.66
C ALA A 980 6.06 14.86 10.36
N ALA A 981 5.10 13.95 10.58
CA ALA A 981 3.79 14.25 11.15
C ALA A 981 3.89 14.99 12.50
N SER A 982 4.78 14.57 13.39
CA SER A 982 5.05 15.23 14.69
C SER A 982 5.57 16.67 14.55
N CYS A 983 6.29 16.96 13.46
CA CYS A 983 6.79 18.30 13.15
C CYS A 983 5.68 19.17 12.55
N VAL A 984 4.97 18.67 11.53
CA VAL A 984 3.86 19.39 10.88
C VAL A 984 2.75 19.74 11.88
N LEU A 985 2.37 18.82 12.77
CA LEU A 985 1.38 19.07 13.84
C LEU A 985 1.78 20.20 14.79
N ARG A 986 3.08 20.50 14.94
CA ARG A 986 3.62 21.56 15.80
C ARG A 986 3.91 22.87 15.06
N SER A 987 4.33 22.80 13.79
CA SER A 987 4.66 23.96 12.97
C SER A 987 3.43 24.62 12.36
N LEU A 988 2.47 23.83 11.87
CA LEU A 988 1.31 24.31 11.12
C LEU A 988 0.40 25.28 11.91
N PRO A 989 0.08 25.04 13.20
CA PRO A 989 -0.63 26.03 14.01
C PRO A 989 0.18 27.32 14.29
N ARG A 990 1.51 27.28 14.15
CA ARG A 990 2.39 28.45 14.37
C ARG A 990 2.54 29.33 13.12
N SER A 991 2.50 28.74 11.92
CA SER A 991 2.56 29.48 10.65
C SER A 991 1.19 30.01 10.22
N GLU A 992 0.18 29.14 10.15
CA GLU A 992 -1.12 29.47 9.54
C GLU A 992 -2.24 29.75 10.58
N GLY A 993 -1.99 29.48 11.86
CA GLY A 993 -2.96 29.57 12.95
C GLY A 993 -3.88 28.35 13.05
N GLY A 994 -4.95 28.44 13.83
CA GLY A 994 -5.91 27.36 14.03
C GLY A 994 -5.34 26.15 14.79
N THR A 995 -5.76 24.95 14.43
CA THR A 995 -5.30 23.69 15.07
C THR A 995 -5.08 22.59 14.04
N ALA A 996 -4.12 21.69 14.30
CA ALA A 996 -3.79 20.55 13.45
C ALA A 996 -3.93 19.25 14.26
N GLN A 997 -4.55 18.21 13.68
CA GLN A 997 -4.78 16.93 14.34
C GLN A 997 -4.48 15.76 13.41
N LEU A 998 -3.89 14.67 13.92
CA LEU A 998 -3.65 13.45 13.14
C LEU A 998 -4.97 12.70 12.96
N ARG A 999 -5.38 12.43 11.71
CA ARG A 999 -6.65 11.77 11.42
C ARG A 999 -6.58 10.29 11.81
N MET A 1000 -7.30 9.89 12.85
CA MET A 1000 -7.36 8.51 13.33
C MET A 1000 -8.35 7.65 12.52
N ALA A 1001 -8.02 6.37 12.32
CA ALA A 1001 -8.87 5.45 11.58
C ALA A 1001 -10.06 4.94 12.43
N THR A 1002 -11.23 4.77 11.81
CA THR A 1002 -12.48 4.44 12.52
C THR A 1002 -12.75 2.94 12.69
N LYS A 1003 -12.07 2.09 11.90
CA LYS A 1003 -12.20 0.61 11.91
C LYS A 1003 -10.84 -0.11 12.02
N LYS A 1004 -9.78 0.63 12.37
CA LYS A 1004 -8.40 0.15 12.53
C LYS A 1004 -7.77 0.89 13.71
N CYS A 1005 -6.90 0.24 14.47
CA CYS A 1005 -6.06 0.91 15.47
C CYS A 1005 -4.94 1.72 14.77
N GLY A 1006 -4.84 3.01 15.07
CA GLY A 1006 -3.82 3.91 14.53
C GLY A 1006 -4.35 4.99 13.57
N PRO A 1007 -3.46 5.78 12.93
CA PRO A 1007 -3.84 6.80 11.98
C PRO A 1007 -4.43 6.23 10.68
N VAL A 1008 -5.13 7.08 9.93
CA VAL A 1008 -5.44 6.85 8.51
C VAL A 1008 -4.11 6.86 7.74
N ILE A 1009 -3.90 5.79 6.97
CA ILE A 1009 -2.78 5.65 6.05
C ILE A 1009 -3.35 5.82 4.63
N THR A 1010 -2.73 6.64 3.79
CA THR A 1010 -3.14 6.86 2.39
C THR A 1010 -2.69 5.71 1.49
N ASP A 1011 -3.20 5.66 0.26
CA ASP A 1011 -2.72 4.70 -0.75
C ASP A 1011 -1.22 4.88 -1.10
N ASN A 1012 -0.58 5.97 -0.64
CA ASN A 1012 0.85 6.25 -0.79
C ASN A 1012 1.65 5.94 0.49
N ASN A 1013 1.07 5.25 1.46
CA ASN A 1013 1.64 4.95 2.79
C ASN A 1013 1.89 6.17 3.70
N ASN A 1014 1.34 7.34 3.37
CA ASN A 1014 1.47 8.56 4.16
C ASN A 1014 0.37 8.69 5.24
N TYR A 1015 0.50 9.66 6.15
CA TYR A 1015 -0.55 10.00 7.11
C TYR A 1015 -1.38 11.21 6.65
N ILE A 1016 -2.61 11.34 7.18
CA ILE A 1016 -3.43 12.54 7.02
C ILE A 1016 -3.42 13.38 8.30
N VAL A 1017 -3.11 14.67 8.17
CA VAL A 1017 -3.32 15.70 9.20
C VAL A 1017 -4.49 16.59 8.77
N ASP A 1018 -5.45 16.77 9.66
CA ASP A 1018 -6.58 17.69 9.48
C ASP A 1018 -6.26 19.04 10.12
N TRP A 1019 -6.19 20.09 9.30
CA TRP A 1019 -5.94 21.46 9.75
C TRP A 1019 -7.23 22.29 9.80
N THR A 1020 -7.74 22.48 11.01
CA THR A 1020 -8.91 23.33 11.30
C THR A 1020 -8.44 24.79 11.41
N PHE A 1021 -8.75 25.59 10.39
CA PHE A 1021 -8.37 26.99 10.26
C PHE A 1021 -9.34 27.96 10.96
N GLU A 1022 -8.91 29.20 11.20
CA GLU A 1022 -9.67 30.19 11.96
C GLU A 1022 -10.70 30.92 11.09
N LYS A 1023 -11.99 30.57 11.22
CA LYS A 1023 -13.08 31.19 10.44
C LYS A 1023 -13.20 32.72 10.57
N SER A 1024 -12.59 33.32 11.58
CA SER A 1024 -12.48 34.77 11.78
C SER A 1024 -11.40 35.45 10.94
N ARG A 1025 -10.45 34.69 10.39
CA ARG A 1025 -9.35 35.18 9.55
C ARG A 1025 -9.74 35.11 8.09
N ASN A 1026 -9.48 36.16 7.32
CA ASN A 1026 -9.66 36.13 5.87
C ASN A 1026 -8.38 35.57 5.23
N TYR A 1027 -8.46 34.35 4.71
CA TYR A 1027 -7.33 33.67 4.06
C TYR A 1027 -7.25 34.03 2.57
N ASP A 1028 -6.02 34.25 2.09
CA ASP A 1028 -5.70 34.05 0.67
C ASP A 1028 -5.26 32.59 0.51
N TRP A 1029 -6.10 31.77 -0.12
CA TRP A 1029 -5.86 30.34 -0.24
C TRP A 1029 -4.65 30.00 -1.11
N LYS A 1030 -4.30 30.86 -2.07
CA LYS A 1030 -3.17 30.63 -2.98
C LYS A 1030 -1.85 30.82 -2.24
N GLU A 1031 -1.77 31.87 -1.45
CA GLU A 1031 -0.67 32.14 -0.52
C GLU A 1031 -0.56 31.06 0.58
N VAL A 1032 -1.69 30.57 1.11
CA VAL A 1032 -1.70 29.43 2.04
C VAL A 1032 -1.16 28.17 1.36
N GLN A 1033 -1.67 27.78 0.19
CA GLN A 1033 -1.21 26.59 -0.54
C GLN A 1033 0.29 26.67 -0.86
N LEU A 1034 0.80 27.84 -1.25
CA LEU A 1034 2.23 28.03 -1.47
C LEU A 1034 3.06 27.78 -0.20
N ARG A 1035 2.64 28.29 0.96
CA ARG A 1035 3.36 28.02 2.23
C ARG A 1035 3.24 26.57 2.69
N LEU A 1036 2.07 25.95 2.53
CA LEU A 1036 1.86 24.54 2.87
C LEU A 1036 2.69 23.61 1.99
N ALA A 1037 2.69 23.81 0.67
CA ALA A 1037 3.49 22.99 -0.26
C ALA A 1037 5.00 23.18 -0.11
N ASN A 1038 5.45 24.35 0.38
CA ASN A 1038 6.85 24.60 0.73
C ASN A 1038 7.22 24.24 2.19
N THR A 1039 6.31 23.63 2.97
CA THR A 1039 6.61 23.17 4.34
C THR A 1039 7.17 21.75 4.32
N PRO A 1040 8.43 21.51 4.77
CA PRO A 1040 9.04 20.19 4.73
C PRO A 1040 8.20 19.11 5.43
N GLY A 1041 8.01 17.98 4.75
CA GLY A 1041 7.23 16.84 5.25
C GLY A 1041 5.73 16.88 4.95
N ILE A 1042 5.19 18.00 4.44
CA ILE A 1042 3.93 17.98 3.70
C ILE A 1042 4.20 17.41 2.31
N VAL A 1043 3.37 16.45 1.88
CA VAL A 1043 3.42 15.84 0.55
C VAL A 1043 2.50 16.62 -0.40
N GLU A 1044 1.26 16.85 0.02
CA GLU A 1044 0.27 17.69 -0.69
C GLU A 1044 -0.89 18.05 0.26
N THR A 1045 -1.75 18.99 -0.14
CA THR A 1045 -2.94 19.43 0.59
C THR A 1045 -4.24 19.14 -0.17
N GLY A 1046 -5.35 19.20 0.54
CA GLY A 1046 -6.71 19.19 -0.01
C GLY A 1046 -7.14 20.47 -0.73
N LEU A 1047 -6.32 21.52 -0.84
CA LEU A 1047 -6.68 22.76 -1.52
C LEU A 1047 -6.48 22.68 -3.03
N PHE A 1048 -7.56 22.79 -3.80
CA PHE A 1048 -7.53 22.87 -5.26
C PHE A 1048 -7.95 24.29 -5.65
N ILE A 1049 -7.03 25.03 -6.30
CA ILE A 1049 -7.11 26.48 -6.51
C ILE A 1049 -6.79 26.79 -7.97
N ASP A 1050 -7.57 27.67 -8.62
CA ASP A 1050 -7.43 28.08 -10.03
C ASP A 1050 -7.45 26.94 -11.08
N VAL A 1051 -7.70 25.69 -10.69
CA VAL A 1051 -7.60 24.49 -11.55
C VAL A 1051 -8.94 23.97 -12.09
N VAL A 1052 -10.09 24.46 -11.61
CA VAL A 1052 -11.41 23.92 -11.97
C VAL A 1052 -11.97 24.62 -13.21
N ASP A 1053 -12.33 23.87 -14.26
CA ASP A 1053 -13.05 24.40 -15.43
C ASP A 1053 -14.53 24.67 -15.13
N SER A 1054 -15.22 23.66 -14.60
CA SER A 1054 -16.64 23.75 -14.22
C SER A 1054 -16.99 22.89 -13.01
N VAL A 1055 -17.97 23.34 -12.23
CA VAL A 1055 -18.57 22.61 -11.10
C VAL A 1055 -20.01 22.26 -11.45
N PHE A 1056 -20.41 21.02 -11.18
CA PHE A 1056 -21.78 20.52 -11.34
C PHE A 1056 -22.38 20.25 -9.97
N PHE A 1057 -23.18 21.20 -9.48
CA PHE A 1057 -23.97 21.04 -8.25
C PHE A 1057 -25.35 20.52 -8.59
N ALA A 1058 -25.71 19.33 -8.12
CA ALA A 1058 -27.09 18.87 -8.17
C ALA A 1058 -27.83 19.15 -6.86
N LYS A 1059 -29.12 19.46 -6.96
CA LYS A 1059 -30.02 19.63 -5.83
C LYS A 1059 -30.82 18.35 -5.53
N PRO A 1060 -31.36 18.21 -4.31
CA PRO A 1060 -32.27 17.13 -3.92
C PRO A 1060 -33.53 16.95 -4.78
N ASP A 1061 -33.91 17.96 -5.57
CA ASP A 1061 -35.03 17.94 -6.52
C ASP A 1061 -34.64 17.38 -7.92
N GLY A 1062 -33.36 17.05 -8.14
CA GLY A 1062 -32.84 16.57 -9.42
C GLY A 1062 -32.43 17.67 -10.40
N SER A 1063 -32.56 18.95 -10.06
CA SER A 1063 -32.02 20.04 -10.87
C SER A 1063 -30.50 20.12 -10.73
N VAL A 1064 -29.80 20.35 -11.85
CA VAL A 1064 -28.34 20.55 -11.88
C VAL A 1064 -28.02 21.99 -12.24
N LYS A 1065 -27.16 22.60 -11.42
CA LYS A 1065 -26.55 23.91 -11.61
C LYS A 1065 -25.11 23.68 -12.05
N GLU A 1066 -24.85 23.87 -13.33
CA GLU A 1066 -23.48 23.99 -13.83
C GLU A 1066 -22.98 25.42 -13.58
N LEU A 1067 -21.77 25.54 -13.05
CA LEU A 1067 -21.01 26.78 -12.96
C LEU A 1067 -19.72 26.62 -13.76
N ASP A 1068 -19.42 27.59 -14.62
CA ASP A 1068 -18.26 27.58 -15.53
C ASP A 1068 -17.31 28.71 -15.12
N ALA A 1069 -16.08 28.37 -14.75
CA ALA A 1069 -15.10 29.31 -14.21
C ALA A 1069 -14.70 30.39 -15.23
N LYS A 1070 -14.77 30.06 -16.54
CA LYS A 1070 -14.41 30.94 -17.66
C LYS A 1070 -15.55 31.86 -18.10
N LYS A 1071 -16.72 31.79 -17.42
CA LYS A 1071 -17.90 32.64 -17.66
C LYS A 1071 -18.24 33.57 -16.48
N LYS A 1072 -17.28 33.88 -15.60
CA LYS A 1072 -17.44 34.96 -14.61
C LYS A 1072 -17.57 36.34 -15.32
N PRO A 1073 -18.46 37.22 -14.84
CA PRO A 1073 -18.47 38.64 -15.22
C PRO A 1073 -17.34 39.42 -14.51
#